data_AF-B6IR70-F1
#
_entry.id   AF-B6IR70-F1
#
_cell.length_a   1.000
_cell.length_b   1.000
_cell.length_c   1.000
_cell.angle_alpha   90.00
_cell.angle_beta   90.00
_cell.angle_gamma   90.00
#
_symmetry.space_group_name_H-M   'P 1'
#
loop_
_entity.id
_entity.type
_entity.pdbx_description
1 polymer ?
#
loop_
_entity_poly.entity_id
_entity_poly.type
_entity_poly.pdbx_seq_one_letter_code
_entity_poly.pdbx_strand_id
1 'polypeptide(L)'
;MSLTAQTRRESPGNARPTPATTTRPAGAGPRIYNLFPLLAGTVEDWKRHLPRIAAMGFDWVFLNPVHYPGFSGSLYAVKDPYRLNELFRGDTDADTDTLLRDFFAEARRHGLTVMLDLVVNHTAKDALLAEQHPDWYVRNRDGSLRSPGAVNPQDPTDVTVWGDLAELDYSRQESREGLIRYWADWVRHQVGLGAAGFRCDAAYQVPAGVWRALIEAARGTDPEVLFFAETLGCTPEQVASLADAGFDYLFNSAKWWDFRSDWFLEQYELYRSIAPTIAFPESHDTERLAAETGTGDPRHLAALAKMRYLFSAAVSSGVMLPAGFEYGFTRRLNVVETRPQDWQAEAAEPRLDLSGFIADVNAMKASVPALNREGPLRRITGAHDPVVALLRSDPASGESALLLLNPETDGPRSLDPAILLAAGDGGSFEDVTPSKAPAVLRPGVPVVLEPLELRVFRGRPAKPAIAPDPGASLARLAALAEDRVAVEDVYPCVDGGRFAVKRVVGDIMEVWADIFADGHDRIAAVVQYRVAGEAAWAEAPMVFIDNDRWAGRVPLSRNARYEYRIEAWRDLFATWRADFVKKRDAGRDVSLELVEGRGILEKAVEGAEGRGKATLTAHLEHLRGVPDQDRLRLADLLLGDSLAADMARFGPRTNRSHSQTLEVVADRLAARFSSWYELFPRSMSDDPARHGTFDDVIAKLPYVRDMGFDVLYFPPIHPIGRSNRKGRNNSLTAGPDDPGSPYAIGSEAGGHDAIHPELGTLDDFRRLVRAAKEHGLEIALDFAIQCSPDHPWIKEHPDWFDWRPDGSIRYAENPPKKYEDIVNVHFYRHALPDIWFALRDVVLFWVAQGVKIFRVDNPHTKPLPFWEWMIREVQDRHPDTIFLAEAFTRPKMMKRLAKLGFTQSYTYFTWRRHKQELTDYLVELTQGPAKEYYRPNFFVNTPDINPPYLHSGNPAMFRIRAVLATMLSSVWGMYSGFELCEGTPLPGKEEYLDSEKYEIRAWNWDDPRNIRGYIRHLNQLRRKEPALQHLTNLRFYTAHHDGVLYFGKADPRDSGSMILCAVSLNPDQGAYQVPFEVPLWELGLPDDAAVQVEDLFSGGRWFWYGKWQNLTLEPWNNPAALWRISRPS
;
A
#
# COMPACT_ATOMS: atom_id res chain seq x y z
N MET A 1 32.13 42.90 -20.38
CA MET A 1 31.50 43.68 -21.46
C MET A 1 30.11 43.09 -21.67
N SER A 2 29.05 43.58 -21.00
CA SER A 2 28.12 44.65 -21.44
C SER A 2 27.46 44.33 -22.79
N LEU A 3 26.14 44.36 -23.05
CA LEU A 3 24.89 44.68 -22.34
C LEU A 3 23.73 44.16 -23.25
N THR A 4 22.61 43.77 -22.63
CA THR A 4 21.18 43.71 -23.09
C THR A 4 20.77 44.06 -24.54
N ALA A 5 19.80 43.32 -25.11
CA ALA A 5 18.37 43.74 -25.21
C ALA A 5 17.52 43.02 -26.31
N GLN A 6 16.26 42.75 -25.92
CA GLN A 6 14.99 42.85 -26.69
C GLN A 6 14.44 41.70 -27.56
N THR A 7 13.18 41.41 -27.19
CA THR A 7 12.12 40.57 -27.75
C THR A 7 11.48 41.12 -29.03
N ARG A 8 11.06 40.23 -29.95
CA ARG A 8 9.96 40.49 -30.90
C ARG A 8 9.11 39.22 -31.14
N ARG A 9 7.79 39.40 -31.05
CA ARG A 9 6.73 38.44 -31.41
C ARG A 9 6.39 38.54 -32.90
N GLU A 10 5.95 37.41 -33.45
CA GLU A 10 5.52 37.17 -34.83
C GLU A 10 4.11 37.68 -35.16
N SER A 11 3.76 37.68 -36.45
CA SER A 11 2.38 37.63 -36.96
C SER A 11 2.31 36.83 -38.28
N PRO A 12 1.16 36.22 -38.63
CA PRO A 12 1.08 35.02 -39.46
C PRO A 12 0.56 35.27 -40.89
N GLY A 13 0.89 34.38 -41.84
CA GLY A 13 0.46 34.46 -43.25
C GLY A 13 0.06 33.10 -43.85
N ASN A 14 -1.15 33.08 -44.41
CA ASN A 14 -1.87 32.00 -45.13
C ASN A 14 -1.11 31.35 -46.30
N ALA A 15 -1.31 30.04 -46.51
CA ALA A 15 -1.14 29.38 -47.81
C ALA A 15 -2.23 28.30 -48.05
N ARG A 16 -2.77 28.28 -49.29
CA ARG A 16 -3.83 27.38 -49.81
C ARG A 16 -3.29 25.98 -50.18
N PRO A 17 -4.16 24.94 -50.26
CA PRO A 17 -3.74 23.55 -50.43
C PRO A 17 -3.56 23.14 -51.90
N THR A 18 -2.52 22.36 -52.17
CA THR A 18 -2.29 21.59 -53.42
C THR A 18 -2.83 20.16 -53.27
N PRO A 19 -3.26 19.48 -54.37
CA PRO A 19 -3.88 18.17 -54.29
C PRO A 19 -2.83 17.08 -54.01
N ALA A 20 -3.18 16.13 -53.14
CA ALA A 20 -2.32 15.07 -52.65
C ALA A 20 -1.95 14.06 -53.75
N THR A 21 -0.69 14.07 -54.18
CA THR A 21 -0.03 12.89 -54.73
C THR A 21 0.29 11.95 -53.56
N THR A 22 -0.41 10.81 -53.47
CA THR A 22 -0.12 9.74 -52.51
C THR A 22 1.15 9.00 -52.89
N THR A 23 2.31 9.58 -52.55
CA THR A 23 3.59 8.88 -52.52
C THR A 23 3.68 8.01 -51.25
N ARG A 24 3.98 6.72 -51.41
CA ARG A 24 4.14 5.72 -50.34
C ARG A 24 5.07 6.26 -49.24
N PRO A 25 4.68 6.27 -47.95
CA PRO A 25 5.61 6.60 -46.87
C PRO A 25 6.72 5.56 -46.83
N ALA A 26 7.98 6.00 -46.82
CA ALA A 26 9.12 5.10 -46.69
C ALA A 26 8.98 4.23 -45.41
N GLY A 27 8.85 2.92 -45.57
CA GLY A 27 8.81 1.95 -44.48
C GLY A 27 7.44 1.51 -43.95
N ALA A 28 6.34 1.71 -44.71
CA ALA A 28 5.05 1.05 -44.42
C ALA A 28 5.05 -0.41 -44.94
N GLY A 29 4.56 -1.35 -44.14
CA GLY A 29 4.49 -2.76 -44.53
C GLY A 29 3.28 -3.05 -45.44
N PRO A 30 3.40 -4.00 -46.39
CA PRO A 30 2.41 -4.21 -47.43
C PRO A 30 1.14 -4.88 -46.89
N ARG A 31 0.00 -4.40 -47.37
CA ARG A 31 -1.34 -4.95 -47.11
C ARG A 31 -1.85 -5.51 -48.44
N ILE A 32 -1.74 -6.83 -48.57
CA ILE A 32 -1.91 -7.55 -49.81
C ILE A 32 -3.30 -8.20 -49.84
N TYR A 33 -4.04 -7.96 -50.91
CA TYR A 33 -5.25 -8.70 -51.23
C TYR A 33 -4.96 -9.70 -52.36
N ASN A 34 -5.09 -10.99 -52.08
CA ASN A 34 -4.93 -12.03 -53.09
C ASN A 34 -6.24 -12.18 -53.88
N LEU A 35 -6.24 -11.67 -55.10
CA LEU A 35 -7.33 -11.77 -56.06
C LEU A 35 -7.15 -13.04 -56.89
N PHE A 36 -7.83 -14.12 -56.48
CA PHE A 36 -7.72 -15.41 -57.16
C PHE A 36 -8.35 -15.36 -58.57
N PRO A 37 -7.56 -15.49 -59.66
CA PRO A 37 -8.02 -15.12 -61.01
C PRO A 37 -9.14 -16.02 -61.55
N LEU A 38 -9.10 -17.33 -61.27
CA LEU A 38 -10.17 -18.27 -61.65
C LEU A 38 -11.51 -18.00 -60.95
N LEU A 39 -11.46 -17.41 -59.76
CA LEU A 39 -12.65 -17.02 -59.00
C LEU A 39 -13.18 -15.67 -59.48
N ALA A 40 -12.29 -14.74 -59.83
CA ALA A 40 -12.63 -13.39 -60.26
C ALA A 40 -13.15 -13.33 -61.71
N GLY A 41 -12.68 -14.22 -62.59
CA GLY A 41 -13.14 -14.30 -63.99
C GLY A 41 -12.17 -13.66 -64.97
N THR A 42 -12.70 -12.87 -65.91
CA THR A 42 -11.87 -12.23 -66.96
C THR A 42 -11.09 -11.04 -66.41
N VAL A 43 -10.08 -10.55 -67.16
CA VAL A 43 -9.32 -9.34 -66.78
C VAL A 43 -10.23 -8.13 -66.53
N GLU A 44 -11.34 -8.01 -67.28
CA GLU A 44 -12.34 -6.96 -67.03
C GLU A 44 -13.10 -7.16 -65.72
N ASP A 45 -13.38 -8.40 -65.32
CA ASP A 45 -13.99 -8.69 -64.03
C ASP A 45 -13.01 -8.38 -62.89
N TRP A 46 -11.71 -8.63 -63.07
CA TRP A 46 -10.69 -8.27 -62.08
C TRP A 46 -10.70 -6.77 -61.75
N LYS A 47 -10.85 -5.91 -62.77
CA LYS A 47 -10.94 -4.44 -62.60
C LYS A 47 -12.12 -4.05 -61.70
N ARG A 48 -13.23 -4.79 -61.74
CA ARG A 48 -14.43 -4.52 -60.91
C ARG A 48 -14.18 -4.75 -59.42
N HIS A 49 -13.19 -5.57 -59.05
CA HIS A 49 -12.84 -5.80 -57.64
C HIS A 49 -11.89 -4.72 -57.08
N LEU A 50 -11.22 -3.90 -57.90
CA LEU A 50 -10.25 -2.91 -57.42
C LEU A 50 -10.83 -1.88 -56.43
N PRO A 51 -12.03 -1.28 -56.66
CA PRO A 51 -12.58 -0.30 -55.74
C PRO A 51 -12.86 -0.86 -54.33
N ARG A 52 -13.38 -2.09 -54.23
CA ARG A 52 -13.65 -2.73 -52.93
C ARG A 52 -12.37 -3.13 -52.20
N ILE A 53 -11.32 -3.52 -52.94
CA ILE A 53 -10.02 -3.85 -52.36
C ILE A 53 -9.39 -2.58 -51.76
N ALA A 54 -9.39 -1.48 -52.51
CA ALA A 54 -8.91 -0.19 -52.02
C ALA A 54 -9.75 0.33 -50.83
N ALA A 55 -11.07 0.16 -50.85
CA ALA A 55 -11.95 0.55 -49.75
C ALA A 55 -11.67 -0.21 -48.44
N MET A 56 -11.18 -1.45 -48.53
CA MET A 56 -10.70 -2.22 -47.38
C MET A 56 -9.30 -1.80 -46.90
N GLY A 57 -8.68 -0.80 -47.52
CA GLY A 57 -7.38 -0.26 -47.11
C GLY A 57 -6.18 -1.13 -47.48
N PHE A 58 -6.34 -2.05 -48.43
CA PHE A 58 -5.21 -2.75 -49.05
C PHE A 58 -4.49 -1.81 -50.01
N ASP A 59 -3.18 -2.02 -50.17
CA ASP A 59 -2.31 -1.28 -51.10
C ASP A 59 -1.66 -2.19 -52.15
N TRP A 60 -1.75 -3.51 -51.99
CA TRP A 60 -1.29 -4.49 -52.98
C TRP A 60 -2.40 -5.44 -53.43
N VAL A 61 -2.36 -5.81 -54.71
CA VAL A 61 -3.13 -6.92 -55.29
C VAL A 61 -2.16 -8.00 -55.73
N PHE A 62 -2.34 -9.22 -55.23
CA PHE A 62 -1.62 -10.41 -55.70
C PHE A 62 -2.51 -11.20 -56.65
N LEU A 63 -1.97 -11.56 -57.82
CA LEU A 63 -2.57 -12.50 -58.76
C LEU A 63 -1.75 -13.81 -58.76
N ASN A 64 -2.40 -14.94 -58.46
CA ASN A 64 -1.89 -16.28 -58.79
C ASN A 64 -1.59 -16.39 -60.30
N PRO A 65 -0.90 -17.45 -60.78
CA PRO A 65 -0.45 -17.52 -62.16
C PRO A 65 -1.60 -17.33 -63.16
N VAL A 66 -1.41 -16.39 -64.10
CA VAL A 66 -2.43 -16.02 -65.10
C VAL A 66 -2.15 -16.58 -66.50
N HIS A 67 -1.06 -17.34 -66.62
CA HIS A 67 -0.48 -17.74 -67.90
C HIS A 67 -1.16 -18.97 -68.51
N TYR A 68 -0.89 -19.21 -69.79
CA TYR A 68 -1.47 -20.30 -70.56
C TYR A 68 -1.04 -21.65 -69.97
N PRO A 69 -1.99 -22.48 -69.48
CA PRO A 69 -1.68 -23.71 -68.77
C PRO A 69 -1.39 -24.87 -69.72
N GLY A 70 -0.74 -25.90 -69.20
CA GLY A 70 -0.52 -27.18 -69.87
C GLY A 70 -1.75 -28.08 -69.88
N PHE A 71 -1.54 -29.34 -70.23
CA PHE A 71 -2.63 -30.30 -70.44
C PHE A 71 -3.56 -30.52 -69.24
N SER A 72 -3.10 -30.26 -68.00
CA SER A 72 -3.91 -30.41 -66.78
C SER A 72 -4.87 -29.24 -66.55
N GLY A 73 -4.65 -28.10 -67.20
CA GLY A 73 -5.41 -26.86 -66.96
C GLY A 73 -5.08 -26.18 -65.63
N SER A 74 -4.11 -26.67 -64.87
CA SER A 74 -3.68 -26.08 -63.59
C SER A 74 -2.97 -24.75 -63.81
N LEU A 75 -3.29 -23.73 -62.99
CA LEU A 75 -2.60 -22.43 -63.04
C LEU A 75 -1.09 -22.56 -62.83
N TYR A 76 -0.65 -23.49 -61.98
CA TYR A 76 0.77 -23.70 -61.68
C TYR A 76 1.47 -24.61 -62.71
N ALA A 77 0.72 -25.33 -63.55
CA ALA A 77 1.28 -26.06 -64.68
C ALA A 77 1.41 -25.15 -65.91
N VAL A 78 2.32 -24.17 -65.86
CA VAL A 78 2.48 -23.17 -66.94
C VAL A 78 3.11 -23.80 -68.18
N LYS A 79 2.45 -23.67 -69.34
CA LYS A 79 2.93 -24.14 -70.65
C LYS A 79 3.63 -23.04 -71.44
N ASP A 80 3.04 -21.84 -71.44
CA ASP A 80 3.60 -20.65 -72.07
C ASP A 80 3.45 -19.45 -71.12
N PRO A 81 4.54 -18.96 -70.51
CA PRO A 81 4.49 -17.86 -69.55
C PRO A 81 4.28 -16.48 -70.21
N TYR A 82 4.34 -16.35 -71.54
CA TYR A 82 4.11 -15.09 -72.26
C TYR A 82 2.67 -14.95 -72.79
N ARG A 83 1.88 -16.02 -72.74
CA ARG A 83 0.48 -16.01 -73.19
C ARG A 83 -0.46 -16.05 -71.98
N LEU A 84 -1.53 -15.25 -72.01
CA LEU A 84 -2.60 -15.30 -71.01
C LEU A 84 -3.43 -16.58 -71.15
N ASN A 85 -3.91 -17.15 -70.04
CA ASN A 85 -4.90 -18.22 -70.07
C ASN A 85 -6.19 -17.74 -70.77
N GLU A 86 -6.74 -18.56 -71.67
CA GLU A 86 -7.95 -18.24 -72.42
C GLU A 86 -9.15 -17.95 -71.52
N LEU A 87 -9.19 -18.55 -70.33
CA LEU A 87 -10.24 -18.30 -69.34
C LEU A 87 -10.27 -16.84 -68.84
N PHE A 88 -9.17 -16.10 -68.97
CA PHE A 88 -9.06 -14.72 -68.47
C PHE A 88 -9.22 -13.66 -69.56
N ARG A 89 -9.11 -14.03 -70.84
CA ARG A 89 -9.11 -13.08 -71.95
C ARG A 89 -10.47 -12.40 -72.15
N GLY A 90 -11.56 -13.18 -72.05
CA GLY A 90 -12.92 -12.72 -72.40
C GLY A 90 -13.13 -12.57 -73.91
N ASP A 91 -14.29 -12.01 -74.29
CA ASP A 91 -14.67 -11.76 -75.70
C ASP A 91 -14.00 -10.49 -76.26
N THR A 92 -12.66 -10.49 -76.37
CA THR A 92 -11.86 -9.36 -76.89
C THR A 92 -10.79 -9.84 -77.85
N ASP A 93 -10.42 -9.00 -78.82
CA ASP A 93 -9.30 -9.26 -79.75
C ASP A 93 -7.94 -8.75 -79.24
N ALA A 94 -7.91 -8.03 -78.10
CA ALA A 94 -6.68 -7.48 -77.53
C ALA A 94 -5.66 -8.58 -77.16
N ASP A 95 -4.38 -8.29 -77.37
CA ASP A 95 -3.28 -9.19 -76.99
C ASP A 95 -3.03 -9.22 -75.47
N THR A 96 -2.29 -10.23 -75.01
CA THR A 96 -1.95 -10.45 -73.60
C THR A 96 -1.36 -9.20 -72.93
N ASP A 97 -0.37 -8.59 -73.59
CA ASP A 97 0.38 -7.46 -73.04
C ASP A 97 -0.51 -6.23 -72.84
N THR A 98 -1.42 -5.96 -73.79
CA THR A 98 -2.37 -4.84 -73.68
C THR A 98 -3.33 -5.07 -72.51
N LEU A 99 -3.90 -6.26 -72.38
CA LEU A 99 -4.83 -6.58 -71.28
C LEU A 99 -4.17 -6.44 -69.90
N LEU A 100 -2.96 -6.96 -69.73
CA LEU A 100 -2.22 -6.87 -68.47
C LEU A 100 -1.78 -5.44 -68.15
N ARG A 101 -1.24 -4.71 -69.14
CA ARG A 101 -0.85 -3.29 -68.98
C ARG A 101 -2.03 -2.43 -68.56
N ASP A 102 -3.19 -2.62 -69.17
CA ASP A 102 -4.41 -1.90 -68.82
C ASP A 102 -4.91 -2.21 -67.42
N PHE A 103 -4.82 -3.49 -66.98
CA PHE A 103 -5.14 -3.87 -65.62
C PHE A 103 -4.20 -3.22 -64.60
N PHE A 104 -2.87 -3.26 -64.82
CA PHE A 104 -1.90 -2.62 -63.93
C PHE A 104 -2.07 -1.10 -63.87
N ALA A 105 -2.42 -0.45 -64.99
CA ALA A 105 -2.74 0.97 -65.02
C ALA A 105 -4.01 1.29 -64.22
N GLU A 106 -5.06 0.46 -64.34
CA GLU A 106 -6.30 0.65 -63.59
C GLU A 106 -6.09 0.44 -62.08
N ALA A 107 -5.37 -0.60 -61.66
CA ALA A 107 -5.02 -0.83 -60.26
C ALA A 107 -4.32 0.39 -59.63
N ARG A 108 -3.35 0.98 -60.35
CA ARG A 108 -2.65 2.19 -59.90
C ARG A 108 -3.57 3.40 -59.73
N ARG A 109 -4.63 3.54 -60.52
CA ARG A 109 -5.63 4.63 -60.34
C ARG A 109 -6.38 4.53 -59.02
N HIS A 110 -6.54 3.32 -58.49
CA HIS A 110 -7.14 3.06 -57.17
C HIS A 110 -6.09 3.06 -56.03
N GLY A 111 -4.84 3.43 -56.32
CA GLY A 111 -3.76 3.42 -55.34
C GLY A 111 -3.21 2.02 -55.00
N LEU A 112 -3.51 1.02 -55.84
CA LEU A 112 -3.08 -0.36 -55.68
C LEU A 112 -1.88 -0.68 -56.57
N THR A 113 -0.90 -1.39 -56.04
CA THR A 113 0.19 -1.99 -56.83
C THR A 113 -0.07 -3.47 -57.04
N VAL A 114 0.29 -4.00 -58.22
CA VAL A 114 0.02 -5.41 -58.57
C VAL A 114 1.30 -6.22 -58.52
N MET A 115 1.25 -7.37 -57.85
CA MET A 115 2.27 -8.40 -57.93
C MET A 115 1.74 -9.64 -58.66
N LEU A 116 2.62 -10.28 -59.42
CA LEU A 116 2.34 -11.53 -60.12
C LEU A 116 3.00 -12.71 -59.40
N ASP A 117 2.47 -13.91 -59.59
CA ASP A 117 3.13 -15.13 -59.17
C ASP A 117 4.26 -15.51 -60.13
N LEU A 118 5.44 -15.79 -59.59
CA LEU A 118 6.64 -16.17 -60.31
C LEU A 118 7.00 -17.62 -59.99
N VAL A 119 6.66 -18.52 -60.92
CA VAL A 119 6.89 -19.96 -60.83
C VAL A 119 8.10 -20.33 -61.67
N VAL A 120 9.24 -20.61 -61.03
CA VAL A 120 10.52 -20.91 -61.73
C VAL A 120 11.18 -22.21 -61.27
N ASN A 121 10.61 -22.92 -60.30
CA ASN A 121 11.06 -24.26 -59.91
C ASN A 121 10.59 -25.35 -60.90
N HIS A 122 9.49 -25.12 -61.62
CA HIS A 122 8.91 -26.10 -62.55
C HIS A 122 8.12 -25.45 -63.69
N THR A 123 7.71 -26.25 -64.68
CA THR A 123 6.72 -25.91 -65.72
C THR A 123 5.74 -27.08 -65.93
N ALA A 124 4.75 -26.95 -66.82
CA ALA A 124 4.01 -28.12 -67.31
C ALA A 124 4.93 -29.12 -68.04
N LYS A 125 4.59 -30.41 -68.03
CA LYS A 125 5.32 -31.43 -68.82
C LYS A 125 5.24 -31.22 -70.34
N ASP A 126 4.19 -30.57 -70.83
CA ASP A 126 4.01 -30.19 -72.23
C ASP A 126 4.32 -28.71 -72.50
N ALA A 127 5.13 -28.08 -71.65
CA ALA A 127 5.56 -26.70 -71.82
C ALA A 127 6.40 -26.49 -73.09
N LEU A 128 6.27 -25.31 -73.71
CA LEU A 128 7.10 -24.94 -74.87
C LEU A 128 8.59 -25.00 -74.52
N LEU A 129 8.93 -24.65 -73.27
CA LEU A 129 10.30 -24.72 -72.76
C LEU A 129 10.82 -26.17 -72.67
N ALA A 130 9.97 -27.14 -72.36
CA ALA A 130 10.34 -28.56 -72.31
C ALA A 130 10.57 -29.14 -73.72
N GLU A 131 9.87 -28.62 -74.73
CA GLU A 131 10.09 -28.98 -76.13
C GLU A 131 11.38 -28.34 -76.70
N GLN A 132 11.59 -27.06 -76.41
CA GLN A 132 12.74 -26.28 -76.95
C GLN A 132 14.06 -26.61 -76.24
N HIS A 133 14.01 -26.83 -74.92
CA HIS A 133 15.17 -27.06 -74.07
C HIS A 133 14.97 -28.27 -73.15
N PRO A 134 14.83 -29.49 -73.71
CA PRO A 134 14.62 -30.71 -72.93
C PRO A 134 15.76 -31.03 -71.95
N ASP A 135 16.95 -30.47 -72.19
CA ASP A 135 18.13 -30.63 -71.34
C ASP A 135 18.12 -29.72 -70.11
N TRP A 136 17.17 -28.78 -69.98
CA TRP A 136 17.06 -27.89 -68.81
C TRP A 136 16.23 -28.48 -67.66
N TYR A 137 15.71 -29.69 -67.83
CA TYR A 137 14.86 -30.37 -66.87
C TYR A 137 15.57 -31.52 -66.17
N VAL A 138 15.14 -31.81 -64.93
CA VAL A 138 15.62 -32.99 -64.23
C VAL A 138 14.92 -34.23 -64.77
N ARG A 139 15.67 -35.31 -65.00
CA ARG A 139 15.16 -36.57 -65.54
C ARG A 139 15.26 -37.72 -64.54
N ASN A 140 14.26 -38.59 -64.59
CA ASN A 140 14.30 -39.89 -63.92
C ASN A 140 15.26 -40.85 -64.62
N ARG A 141 15.59 -41.97 -63.98
CA ARG A 141 16.48 -43.01 -64.54
C ARG A 141 15.97 -43.61 -65.87
N ASP A 142 14.65 -43.58 -66.10
CA ASP A 142 14.00 -44.04 -67.32
C ASP A 142 13.96 -42.98 -68.44
N GLY A 143 14.54 -41.79 -68.20
CA GLY A 143 14.59 -40.67 -69.14
C GLY A 143 13.35 -39.78 -69.13
N SER A 144 12.30 -40.10 -68.36
CA SER A 144 11.11 -39.25 -68.22
C SER A 144 11.40 -37.96 -67.43
N LEU A 145 10.61 -36.90 -67.67
CA LEU A 145 10.70 -35.66 -66.90
C LEU A 145 10.30 -35.93 -65.44
N ARG A 146 11.15 -35.52 -64.49
CA ARG A 146 10.90 -35.67 -63.06
C ARG A 146 9.80 -34.71 -62.62
N SER A 147 8.84 -35.24 -61.88
CA SER A 147 7.82 -34.44 -61.22
C SER A 147 8.35 -33.93 -59.87
N PRO A 148 8.21 -32.62 -59.58
CA PRO A 148 8.47 -32.10 -58.25
C PRO A 148 7.45 -32.63 -57.24
N GLY A 149 7.77 -32.50 -55.96
CA GLY A 149 6.88 -32.87 -54.87
C GLY A 149 7.23 -32.18 -53.57
N ALA A 150 6.32 -32.28 -52.61
CA ALA A 150 6.51 -31.80 -51.26
C ALA A 150 6.44 -32.97 -50.28
N VAL A 151 7.38 -33.00 -49.32
CA VAL A 151 7.37 -33.93 -48.20
C VAL A 151 6.63 -33.26 -47.04
N ASN A 152 5.71 -33.98 -46.41
CA ASN A 152 5.05 -33.50 -45.21
C ASN A 152 6.10 -33.30 -44.09
N PRO A 153 6.27 -32.08 -43.56
CA PRO A 153 7.27 -31.80 -42.52
C PRO A 153 7.04 -32.56 -41.21
N GLN A 154 5.81 -33.02 -40.95
CA GLN A 154 5.43 -33.75 -39.74
C GLN A 154 5.48 -35.28 -39.93
N ASP A 155 5.41 -35.76 -41.17
CA ASP A 155 5.53 -37.18 -41.54
C ASP A 155 6.35 -37.32 -42.84
N PRO A 156 7.67 -37.61 -42.73
CA PRO A 156 8.54 -37.75 -43.89
C PRO A 156 8.16 -38.88 -44.86
N THR A 157 7.21 -39.75 -44.50
CA THR A 157 6.71 -40.83 -45.35
C THR A 157 5.54 -40.40 -46.25
N ASP A 158 4.92 -39.24 -45.96
CA ASP A 158 3.84 -38.64 -46.73
C ASP A 158 4.42 -37.63 -47.74
N VAL A 159 4.49 -38.06 -49.01
CA VAL A 159 5.06 -37.28 -50.11
C VAL A 159 4.00 -37.01 -51.16
N THR A 160 3.67 -35.74 -51.37
CA THR A 160 2.79 -35.30 -52.46
C THR A 160 3.63 -35.11 -53.72
N VAL A 161 3.35 -35.89 -54.77
CA VAL A 161 4.02 -35.77 -56.08
C VAL A 161 3.07 -35.10 -57.07
N TRP A 162 3.51 -34.01 -57.69
CA TRP A 162 2.72 -33.29 -58.69
C TRP A 162 2.99 -33.82 -60.10
N GLY A 163 2.21 -34.83 -60.48
CA GLY A 163 2.43 -35.65 -61.68
C GLY A 163 2.34 -34.92 -63.03
N ASP A 164 1.76 -33.72 -63.08
CA ASP A 164 1.61 -32.88 -64.27
C ASP A 164 2.75 -31.88 -64.49
N LEU A 165 3.56 -31.66 -63.46
CA LEU A 165 4.68 -30.71 -63.46
C LEU A 165 6.00 -31.37 -63.85
N ALA A 166 6.90 -30.60 -64.47
CA ALA A 166 8.27 -30.97 -64.82
C ALA A 166 9.27 -30.05 -64.11
N GLU A 167 10.15 -30.64 -63.32
CA GLU A 167 11.12 -29.92 -62.49
C GLU A 167 12.31 -29.37 -63.30
N LEU A 168 12.66 -28.11 -63.06
CA LEU A 168 13.77 -27.43 -63.71
C LEU A 168 15.11 -27.72 -63.01
N ASP A 169 16.17 -27.94 -63.79
CA ASP A 169 17.49 -28.32 -63.29
C ASP A 169 18.42 -27.10 -63.14
N TYR A 170 18.53 -26.59 -61.92
CA TYR A 170 19.47 -25.53 -61.55
C TYR A 170 20.85 -26.04 -61.10
N SER A 171 21.05 -27.35 -61.05
CA SER A 171 22.30 -27.96 -60.55
C SER A 171 23.42 -27.90 -61.61
N ARG A 172 23.08 -28.08 -62.89
CA ARG A 172 24.02 -27.97 -64.01
C ARG A 172 24.22 -26.51 -64.41
N GLN A 173 25.46 -26.13 -64.69
CA GLN A 173 25.81 -24.74 -64.99
C GLN A 173 25.12 -24.21 -66.26
N GLU A 174 25.14 -24.99 -67.35
CA GLU A 174 24.59 -24.59 -68.65
C GLU A 174 23.06 -24.38 -68.59
N SER A 175 22.33 -25.31 -67.97
CA SER A 175 20.88 -25.16 -67.75
C SER A 175 20.57 -24.00 -66.82
N ARG A 176 21.31 -23.85 -65.71
CA ARG A 176 21.13 -22.73 -64.78
C ARG A 176 21.31 -21.37 -65.45
N GLU A 177 22.36 -21.17 -66.24
CA GLU A 177 22.59 -19.90 -66.94
C GLU A 177 21.52 -19.62 -68.02
N GLY A 178 21.07 -20.67 -68.73
CA GLY A 178 19.95 -20.57 -69.68
C GLY A 178 18.64 -20.17 -69.01
N LEU A 179 18.29 -20.86 -67.92
CA LEU A 179 17.09 -20.59 -67.12
C LEU A 179 17.12 -19.18 -66.50
N ILE A 180 18.26 -18.74 -65.95
CA ILE A 180 18.41 -17.38 -65.43
C ILE A 180 18.12 -16.35 -66.51
N ARG A 181 18.68 -16.50 -67.73
CA ARG A 181 18.43 -15.56 -68.82
C ARG A 181 16.96 -15.56 -69.24
N TYR A 182 16.38 -16.74 -69.44
CA TYR A 182 14.98 -16.89 -69.85
C TYR A 182 14.01 -16.22 -68.87
N TRP A 183 14.18 -16.51 -67.58
CA TRP A 183 13.32 -15.93 -66.54
C TRP A 183 13.64 -14.46 -66.29
N ALA A 184 14.90 -14.02 -66.41
CA ALA A 184 15.24 -12.60 -66.32
C ALA A 184 14.56 -11.79 -67.43
N ASP A 185 14.53 -12.31 -68.67
CA ASP A 185 13.85 -11.65 -69.78
C ASP A 185 12.34 -11.58 -69.55
N TRP A 186 11.74 -12.67 -69.03
CA TRP A 186 10.33 -12.67 -68.65
C TRP A 186 10.03 -11.66 -67.55
N VAL A 187 10.85 -11.61 -66.49
CA VAL A 187 10.68 -10.67 -65.38
C VAL A 187 10.78 -9.23 -65.88
N ARG A 188 11.77 -8.90 -66.73
CA ARG A 188 11.89 -7.58 -67.35
C ARG A 188 10.67 -7.23 -68.20
N HIS A 189 10.15 -8.20 -68.96
CA HIS A 189 8.94 -8.04 -69.75
C HIS A 189 7.75 -7.66 -68.87
N GLN A 190 7.47 -8.43 -67.82
CA GLN A 190 6.35 -8.16 -66.91
C GLN A 190 6.49 -6.82 -66.16
N VAL A 191 7.70 -6.49 -65.68
CA VAL A 191 7.98 -5.17 -65.08
C VAL A 191 7.74 -4.05 -66.09
N GLY A 192 8.18 -4.25 -67.35
CA GLY A 192 7.92 -3.31 -68.45
C GLY A 192 6.44 -3.11 -68.79
N LEU A 193 5.59 -4.11 -68.55
CA LEU A 193 4.13 -3.98 -68.64
C LEU A 193 3.53 -3.20 -67.46
N GLY A 194 4.20 -3.19 -66.30
CA GLY A 194 3.82 -2.44 -65.11
C GLY A 194 3.59 -3.28 -63.86
N ALA A 195 4.01 -4.54 -63.82
CA ALA A 195 4.05 -5.34 -62.60
C ALA A 195 5.03 -4.71 -61.58
N ALA A 196 4.57 -4.50 -60.35
CA ALA A 196 5.34 -3.81 -59.30
C ALA A 196 6.04 -4.78 -58.33
N GLY A 197 5.81 -6.08 -58.46
CA GLY A 197 6.44 -7.09 -57.62
C GLY A 197 6.10 -8.50 -58.02
N PHE A 198 6.76 -9.45 -57.36
CA PHE A 198 6.58 -10.87 -57.59
C PHE A 198 6.47 -11.63 -56.27
N ARG A 199 5.44 -12.49 -56.15
CA ARG A 199 5.45 -13.56 -55.17
C ARG A 199 6.16 -14.74 -55.81
N CYS A 200 7.20 -15.25 -55.15
CA CYS A 200 8.04 -16.33 -55.69
C CYS A 200 7.57 -17.67 -55.12
N ASP A 201 6.99 -18.49 -55.99
CA ASP A 201 6.47 -19.82 -55.63
C ASP A 201 7.58 -20.75 -55.15
N ALA A 202 7.32 -21.47 -54.05
CA ALA A 202 8.21 -22.45 -53.46
C ALA A 202 9.68 -21.98 -53.47
N ALA A 203 9.94 -20.74 -53.02
CA ALA A 203 11.22 -20.06 -53.23
C ALA A 203 12.42 -20.87 -52.72
N TYR A 204 12.21 -21.65 -51.66
CA TYR A 204 13.18 -22.54 -51.04
C TYR A 204 13.64 -23.72 -51.92
N GLN A 205 12.94 -24.03 -53.02
CA GLN A 205 13.33 -25.05 -53.98
C GLN A 205 14.31 -24.55 -55.04
N VAL A 206 14.55 -23.24 -55.10
CA VAL A 206 15.41 -22.60 -56.10
C VAL A 206 16.62 -21.96 -55.40
N PRO A 207 17.86 -22.15 -55.90
CA PRO A 207 19.05 -21.62 -55.24
C PRO A 207 19.04 -20.09 -55.09
N ALA A 208 19.50 -19.56 -53.95
CA ALA A 208 19.53 -18.12 -53.66
C ALA A 208 20.25 -17.28 -54.73
N GLY A 209 21.30 -17.81 -55.36
CA GLY A 209 22.02 -17.11 -56.44
C GLY A 209 21.18 -16.91 -57.71
N VAL A 210 20.21 -17.80 -57.98
CA VAL A 210 19.25 -17.63 -59.08
C VAL A 210 18.29 -16.49 -58.76
N TRP A 211 17.71 -16.49 -57.55
CA TRP A 211 16.83 -15.41 -57.10
C TRP A 211 17.51 -14.04 -57.14
N ARG A 212 18.76 -13.95 -56.66
CA ARG A 212 19.55 -12.72 -56.72
C ARG A 212 19.65 -12.17 -58.14
N ALA A 213 19.96 -13.04 -59.12
CA ALA A 213 20.06 -12.63 -60.51
C ALA A 213 18.72 -12.16 -61.10
N LEU A 214 17.60 -12.81 -60.73
CA LEU A 214 16.26 -12.39 -61.18
C LEU A 214 15.82 -11.07 -60.54
N ILE A 215 16.12 -10.87 -59.25
CA ILE A 215 15.86 -9.63 -58.52
C ILE A 215 16.68 -8.48 -59.12
N GLU A 216 17.97 -8.71 -59.38
CA GLU A 216 18.84 -7.73 -60.07
C GLU A 216 18.31 -7.40 -61.48
N ALA A 217 17.81 -8.39 -62.22
CA ALA A 217 17.24 -8.17 -63.55
C ALA A 217 15.96 -7.31 -63.52
N ALA A 218 15.05 -7.56 -62.57
CA ALA A 218 13.87 -6.72 -62.34
C ALA A 218 14.26 -5.29 -61.96
N ARG A 219 15.14 -5.15 -60.97
CA ARG A 219 15.56 -3.84 -60.43
C ARG A 219 16.39 -3.03 -61.42
N GLY A 220 17.04 -3.69 -62.39
CA GLY A 220 17.64 -3.04 -63.54
C GLY A 220 16.62 -2.38 -64.49
N THR A 221 15.35 -2.79 -64.43
CA THR A 221 14.24 -2.19 -65.20
C THR A 221 13.48 -1.16 -64.37
N ASP A 222 13.12 -1.51 -63.13
CA ASP A 222 12.51 -0.60 -62.15
C ASP A 222 13.05 -0.91 -60.74
N PRO A 223 13.82 0.00 -60.11
CA PRO A 223 14.45 -0.25 -58.82
C PRO A 223 13.47 -0.41 -57.65
N GLU A 224 12.20 -0.02 -57.81
CA GLU A 224 11.18 -0.11 -56.75
C GLU A 224 10.44 -1.45 -56.72
N VAL A 225 10.77 -2.38 -57.63
CA VAL A 225 10.13 -3.71 -57.70
C VAL A 225 10.49 -4.55 -56.48
N LEU A 226 9.46 -5.15 -55.87
CA LEU A 226 9.60 -5.96 -54.66
C LEU A 226 9.42 -7.47 -54.91
N PHE A 227 10.16 -8.28 -54.17
CA PHE A 227 10.09 -9.73 -54.24
C PHE A 227 9.71 -10.35 -52.89
N PHE A 228 8.69 -11.22 -52.94
CA PHE A 228 8.10 -11.86 -51.77
C PHE A 228 8.34 -13.37 -51.85
N ALA A 229 9.22 -13.91 -51.02
CA ALA A 229 9.51 -15.34 -51.02
C ALA A 229 8.40 -16.12 -50.32
N GLU A 230 7.77 -17.05 -51.03
CA GLU A 230 7.00 -18.08 -50.35
C GLU A 230 7.94 -19.08 -49.67
N THR A 231 7.84 -19.12 -48.35
CA THR A 231 8.58 -20.02 -47.47
C THR A 231 7.63 -20.92 -46.66
N LEU A 232 6.54 -21.35 -47.30
CA LEU A 232 5.56 -22.25 -46.69
C LEU A 232 6.02 -23.70 -46.86
N GLY A 233 5.92 -24.50 -45.80
CA GLY A 233 6.26 -25.93 -45.85
C GLY A 233 7.76 -26.25 -45.91
N CYS A 234 8.64 -25.28 -45.73
CA CYS A 234 10.10 -25.49 -45.73
C CYS A 234 10.70 -25.59 -44.32
N THR A 235 11.90 -26.17 -44.21
CA THR A 235 12.65 -26.24 -42.95
C THR A 235 13.33 -24.90 -42.62
N PRO A 236 13.69 -24.64 -41.35
CA PRO A 236 14.44 -23.44 -40.97
C PRO A 236 15.75 -23.26 -41.76
N GLU A 237 16.46 -24.34 -42.07
CA GLU A 237 17.71 -24.32 -42.83
C GLU A 237 17.49 -23.89 -44.28
N GLN A 238 16.38 -24.32 -44.88
CA GLN A 238 16.01 -23.94 -46.24
C GLN A 238 15.73 -22.43 -46.34
N VAL A 239 15.07 -21.84 -45.34
CA VAL A 239 14.86 -20.38 -45.30
C VAL A 239 16.17 -19.63 -45.05
N ALA A 240 16.99 -20.12 -44.12
CA ALA A 240 18.31 -19.52 -43.87
C ALA A 240 19.18 -19.49 -45.14
N SER A 241 19.06 -20.50 -46.02
CA SER A 241 19.78 -20.53 -47.30
C SER A 241 19.38 -19.42 -48.29
N LEU A 242 18.23 -18.77 -48.08
CA LEU A 242 17.73 -17.66 -48.90
C LEU A 242 18.26 -16.28 -48.43
N ALA A 243 19.04 -16.20 -47.35
CA ALA A 243 19.48 -14.92 -46.78
C ALA A 243 20.19 -14.00 -47.79
N ASP A 244 20.98 -14.59 -48.69
CA ASP A 244 21.74 -13.86 -49.73
C ASP A 244 20.99 -13.72 -51.07
N ALA A 245 19.69 -14.02 -51.10
CA ALA A 245 18.87 -13.91 -52.32
C ALA A 245 18.43 -12.46 -52.59
N GLY A 246 18.23 -11.65 -51.54
CA GLY A 246 17.81 -10.24 -51.65
C GLY A 246 16.29 -10.02 -51.70
N PHE A 247 15.50 -10.97 -51.17
CA PHE A 247 14.04 -10.82 -51.00
C PHE A 247 13.67 -9.66 -50.08
N ASP A 248 12.58 -8.97 -50.41
CA ASP A 248 12.05 -7.86 -49.60
C ASP A 248 11.17 -8.36 -48.46
N TYR A 249 10.48 -9.49 -48.67
CA TYR A 249 9.60 -10.09 -47.68
C TYR A 249 9.61 -11.62 -47.72
N LEU A 250 9.37 -12.25 -46.56
CA LEU A 250 9.17 -13.70 -46.41
C LEU A 250 7.76 -14.00 -45.88
N PHE A 251 7.08 -15.02 -46.41
CA PHE A 251 5.82 -15.49 -45.82
C PHE A 251 6.07 -16.38 -44.59
N ASN A 252 5.51 -16.02 -43.44
CA ASN A 252 5.65 -16.82 -42.21
C ASN A 252 4.46 -17.77 -41.98
N SER A 253 4.58 -18.60 -40.96
CA SER A 253 3.60 -19.64 -40.62
C SER A 253 2.57 -19.22 -39.57
N ALA A 254 2.29 -17.92 -39.41
CA ALA A 254 1.36 -17.40 -38.41
C ALA A 254 -0.05 -18.05 -38.44
N LYS A 255 -0.53 -18.46 -39.62
CA LYS A 255 -1.82 -19.17 -39.79
C LYS A 255 -1.92 -20.40 -38.87
N TRP A 256 -0.85 -21.18 -38.80
CA TRP A 256 -0.86 -22.48 -38.12
C TRP A 256 -0.47 -22.40 -36.65
N TRP A 257 -0.16 -21.20 -36.14
CA TRP A 257 0.17 -21.03 -34.73
C TRP A 257 -1.05 -21.22 -33.84
N ASP A 258 -0.84 -21.96 -32.74
CA ASP A 258 -1.82 -22.29 -31.71
C ASP A 258 -1.90 -21.23 -30.59
N PHE A 259 -1.13 -20.15 -30.73
CA PHE A 259 -0.95 -19.07 -29.73
C PHE A 259 -0.29 -19.49 -28.42
N ARG A 260 0.21 -20.73 -28.33
CA ARG A 260 0.79 -21.29 -27.10
C ARG A 260 2.23 -21.74 -27.29
N SER A 261 2.50 -22.47 -28.37
CA SER A 261 3.79 -23.08 -28.65
C SER A 261 4.87 -22.04 -29.00
N ASP A 262 6.12 -22.30 -28.62
CA ASP A 262 7.20 -21.32 -28.84
C ASP A 262 7.73 -21.29 -30.29
N TRP A 263 7.47 -22.33 -31.08
CA TRP A 263 8.02 -22.51 -32.43
C TRP A 263 7.76 -21.32 -33.38
N PHE A 264 6.62 -20.64 -33.24
CA PHE A 264 6.30 -19.48 -34.10
C PHE A 264 7.16 -18.27 -33.72
N LEU A 265 7.39 -18.04 -32.43
CA LEU A 265 8.24 -16.94 -31.96
C LEU A 265 9.69 -17.18 -32.40
N GLU A 266 10.16 -18.42 -32.36
CA GLU A 266 11.48 -18.83 -32.88
C GLU A 266 11.57 -18.65 -34.40
N GLN A 267 10.55 -19.08 -35.15
CA GLN A 267 10.48 -18.88 -36.59
C GLN A 267 10.47 -17.38 -36.95
N TYR A 268 9.67 -16.59 -36.26
CA TYR A 268 9.60 -15.14 -36.46
C TYR A 268 10.96 -14.47 -36.22
N GLU A 269 11.66 -14.85 -35.15
CA GLU A 269 12.99 -14.33 -34.83
C GLU A 269 14.03 -14.69 -35.90
N LEU A 270 13.99 -15.93 -36.40
CA LEU A 270 14.85 -16.35 -37.51
C LEU A 270 14.53 -15.54 -38.78
N TYR A 271 13.25 -15.45 -39.15
CA TYR A 271 12.86 -14.85 -40.43
C TYR A 271 13.13 -13.35 -40.45
N ARG A 272 12.84 -12.63 -39.35
CA ARG A 272 13.09 -11.19 -39.26
C ARG A 272 14.56 -10.81 -39.37
N SER A 273 15.47 -11.74 -39.08
CA SER A 273 16.92 -11.54 -39.26
C SER A 273 17.33 -11.58 -40.74
N ILE A 274 16.50 -12.17 -41.60
CA ILE A 274 16.70 -12.30 -43.04
C ILE A 274 15.98 -11.17 -43.78
N ALA A 275 14.65 -11.10 -43.64
CA ALA A 275 13.82 -10.04 -44.22
C ALA A 275 12.49 -9.91 -43.45
N PRO A 276 11.82 -8.75 -43.51
CA PRO A 276 10.49 -8.57 -42.94
C PRO A 276 9.49 -9.64 -43.38
N THR A 277 8.51 -9.93 -42.54
CA THR A 277 7.57 -11.05 -42.75
C THR A 277 6.17 -10.59 -43.18
N ILE A 278 5.48 -11.47 -43.91
CA ILE A 278 4.06 -11.39 -44.22
C ILE A 278 3.33 -12.51 -43.50
N ALA A 279 2.30 -12.14 -42.74
CA ALA A 279 1.36 -13.10 -42.14
C ALA A 279 0.03 -13.11 -42.88
N PHE A 280 -0.72 -14.19 -42.76
CA PHE A 280 -2.05 -14.35 -43.36
C PHE A 280 -2.96 -15.17 -42.46
N PRO A 281 -4.28 -14.89 -42.44
CA PRO A 281 -5.22 -15.65 -41.62
C PRO A 281 -5.63 -16.98 -42.29
N GLU A 282 -5.54 -17.07 -43.62
CA GLU A 282 -5.75 -18.29 -44.40
C GLU A 282 -4.94 -18.25 -45.72
N SER A 283 -4.80 -19.40 -46.40
CA SER A 283 -4.18 -19.50 -47.72
C SER A 283 -5.15 -20.14 -48.72
N HIS A 284 -4.93 -19.88 -50.01
CA HIS A 284 -5.69 -20.51 -51.10
C HIS A 284 -5.42 -22.02 -51.23
N ASP A 285 -4.26 -22.50 -50.76
CA ASP A 285 -3.88 -23.92 -50.81
C ASP A 285 -4.53 -24.78 -49.74
N THR A 286 -5.09 -24.17 -48.69
CA THR A 286 -5.70 -24.88 -47.56
C THR A 286 -7.22 -24.83 -47.64
N GLU A 287 -7.89 -25.60 -46.76
CA GLU A 287 -9.31 -25.36 -46.50
C GLU A 287 -9.52 -23.92 -46.03
N ARG A 288 -10.70 -23.36 -46.35
CA ARG A 288 -11.07 -21.99 -45.91
C ARG A 288 -11.30 -21.98 -44.41
N LEU A 289 -10.97 -20.88 -43.72
CA LEU A 289 -11.17 -20.79 -42.27
C LEU A 289 -12.63 -21.06 -41.86
N ALA A 290 -13.60 -20.59 -42.66
CA ALA A 290 -15.01 -20.85 -42.42
C ALA A 290 -15.40 -22.33 -42.57
N ALA A 291 -14.70 -23.10 -43.40
CA ALA A 291 -14.88 -24.54 -43.53
C ALA A 291 -14.14 -25.32 -42.42
N GLU A 292 -12.89 -24.93 -42.12
CA GLU A 292 -12.05 -25.55 -41.07
C GLU A 292 -12.73 -25.51 -39.69
N THR A 293 -13.45 -24.43 -39.38
CA THR A 293 -14.14 -24.28 -38.08
C THR A 293 -15.36 -25.18 -37.90
N GLY A 294 -16.04 -25.55 -39.00
CA GLY A 294 -17.26 -26.36 -38.98
C GLY A 294 -18.44 -25.77 -38.18
N THR A 295 -18.36 -24.50 -37.74
CA THR A 295 -19.41 -23.87 -36.92
C THR A 295 -20.53 -23.30 -37.76
N GLY A 296 -21.77 -23.52 -37.33
CA GLY A 296 -22.95 -22.85 -37.88
C GLY A 296 -23.26 -21.50 -37.22
N ASP A 297 -22.52 -21.09 -36.18
CA ASP A 297 -22.75 -19.84 -35.46
C ASP A 297 -21.98 -18.67 -36.11
N PRO A 298 -22.67 -17.70 -36.74
CA PRO A 298 -22.02 -16.55 -37.38
C PRO A 298 -21.23 -15.69 -36.40
N ARG A 299 -21.62 -15.64 -35.11
CA ARG A 299 -20.91 -14.81 -34.11
C ARG A 299 -19.55 -15.41 -33.77
N HIS A 300 -19.51 -16.72 -33.59
CA HIS A 300 -18.26 -17.45 -33.34
C HIS A 300 -17.32 -17.33 -34.54
N LEU A 301 -17.83 -17.56 -35.76
CA LEU A 301 -17.05 -17.43 -36.98
C LEU A 301 -16.51 -16.00 -37.15
N ALA A 302 -17.33 -14.97 -36.87
CA ALA A 302 -16.91 -13.58 -36.89
C ALA A 302 -15.80 -13.30 -35.87
N ALA A 303 -15.93 -13.79 -34.63
CA ALA A 303 -14.93 -13.58 -33.58
C ALA A 303 -13.58 -14.20 -33.97
N LEU A 304 -13.58 -15.44 -34.45
CA LEU A 304 -12.37 -16.12 -34.89
C LEU A 304 -11.71 -15.42 -36.09
N ALA A 305 -12.49 -15.08 -37.12
CA ALA A 305 -11.97 -14.42 -38.31
C ALA A 305 -11.40 -13.04 -37.99
N LYS A 306 -12.05 -12.27 -37.11
CA LYS A 306 -11.53 -10.98 -36.61
C LYS A 306 -10.22 -11.16 -35.84
N MET A 307 -10.16 -12.13 -34.94
CA MET A 307 -8.96 -12.44 -34.15
C MET A 307 -7.78 -12.83 -35.04
N ARG A 308 -8.00 -13.73 -36.01
CA ARG A 308 -6.97 -14.20 -36.95
C ARG A 308 -6.47 -13.07 -37.84
N TYR A 309 -7.37 -12.26 -38.43
CA TYR A 309 -6.94 -11.14 -39.27
C TYR A 309 -6.19 -10.06 -38.46
N LEU A 310 -6.71 -9.68 -37.29
CA LEU A 310 -6.07 -8.69 -36.41
C LEU A 310 -4.70 -9.18 -35.94
N PHE A 311 -4.57 -10.46 -35.59
CA PHE A 311 -3.29 -11.06 -35.24
C PHE A 311 -2.29 -11.00 -36.41
N SER A 312 -2.68 -11.47 -37.60
CA SER A 312 -1.82 -11.42 -38.79
C SER A 312 -1.39 -9.98 -39.13
N ALA A 313 -2.30 -9.01 -39.00
CA ALA A 313 -1.99 -7.61 -39.24
C ALA A 313 -1.04 -7.00 -38.19
N ALA A 314 -1.09 -7.45 -36.95
CA ALA A 314 -0.34 -6.87 -35.84
C ALA A 314 1.04 -7.53 -35.60
N VAL A 315 1.16 -8.83 -35.87
CA VAL A 315 2.37 -9.61 -35.56
C VAL A 315 3.51 -9.39 -36.56
N SER A 316 3.18 -9.16 -37.83
CA SER A 316 4.14 -9.06 -38.93
C SER A 316 4.19 -7.67 -39.57
N SER A 317 5.25 -7.40 -40.32
CA SER A 317 5.37 -6.14 -41.07
C SER A 317 4.27 -6.01 -42.13
N GLY A 318 3.99 -7.06 -42.91
CA GLY A 318 2.87 -7.08 -43.86
C GLY A 318 1.82 -8.13 -43.54
N VAL A 319 0.68 -8.02 -44.23
CA VAL A 319 -0.46 -8.95 -44.13
C VAL A 319 -1.00 -9.29 -45.52
N MET A 320 -1.39 -10.55 -45.74
CA MET A 320 -2.07 -10.99 -46.96
C MET A 320 -3.45 -11.58 -46.65
N LEU A 321 -4.45 -11.24 -47.47
CA LEU A 321 -5.82 -11.75 -47.36
C LEU A 321 -6.29 -12.39 -48.68
N PRO A 322 -6.61 -13.70 -48.71
CA PRO A 322 -7.25 -14.34 -49.86
C PRO A 322 -8.69 -13.90 -50.09
N ALA A 323 -9.05 -13.73 -51.35
CA ALA A 323 -10.39 -13.34 -51.74
C ALA A 323 -11.45 -14.34 -51.23
N GLY A 324 -12.50 -13.79 -50.61
CA GLY A 324 -13.61 -14.55 -50.03
C GLY A 324 -13.52 -14.73 -48.52
N PHE A 325 -12.36 -14.49 -47.90
CA PHE A 325 -12.22 -14.52 -46.43
C PHE A 325 -13.15 -13.51 -45.77
N GLU A 326 -13.22 -12.29 -46.32
CA GLU A 326 -14.01 -11.19 -45.79
C GLU A 326 -15.53 -11.51 -45.73
N TYR A 327 -15.97 -12.48 -46.53
CA TYR A 327 -17.36 -12.92 -46.62
C TYR A 327 -17.62 -14.28 -45.95
N GLY A 328 -16.59 -14.95 -45.42
CA GLY A 328 -16.69 -16.28 -44.83
C GLY A 328 -16.99 -17.36 -45.87
N PHE A 329 -16.33 -17.32 -47.03
CA PHE A 329 -16.44 -18.37 -48.06
C PHE A 329 -15.92 -19.70 -47.52
N THR A 330 -16.58 -20.79 -47.90
CA THR A 330 -16.28 -22.16 -47.43
C THR A 330 -15.66 -23.04 -48.50
N ARG A 331 -15.87 -22.71 -49.78
CA ARG A 331 -15.34 -23.50 -50.88
C ARG A 331 -13.84 -23.27 -51.01
N ARG A 332 -13.08 -24.36 -50.92
CA ARG A 332 -11.65 -24.38 -51.18
C ARG A 332 -11.37 -23.91 -52.60
N LEU A 333 -10.33 -23.09 -52.76
CA LEU A 333 -9.87 -22.66 -54.08
C LEU A 333 -9.10 -23.80 -54.73
N ASN A 334 -9.48 -24.12 -55.96
CA ASN A 334 -8.85 -25.13 -56.77
C ASN A 334 -8.28 -24.48 -58.03
N VAL A 335 -7.00 -24.72 -58.29
CA VAL A 335 -6.24 -24.13 -59.40
C VAL A 335 -6.63 -24.66 -60.79
N VAL A 336 -7.58 -25.60 -60.87
CA VAL A 336 -8.14 -26.14 -62.12
C VAL A 336 -9.64 -25.92 -62.18
N GLU A 337 -10.37 -26.15 -61.09
CA GLU A 337 -11.83 -26.30 -61.09
C GLU A 337 -12.60 -25.05 -60.67
N THR A 338 -11.99 -24.12 -59.92
CA THR A 338 -12.69 -22.92 -59.45
C THR A 338 -13.15 -22.06 -60.63
N ARG A 339 -14.37 -21.53 -60.58
CA ARG A 339 -14.95 -20.66 -61.61
C ARG A 339 -15.67 -19.46 -61.01
N PRO A 340 -15.98 -18.41 -61.80
CA PRO A 340 -16.69 -17.22 -61.30
C PRO A 340 -18.08 -17.50 -60.72
N GLN A 341 -18.74 -18.59 -61.14
CA GLN A 341 -20.01 -19.03 -60.58
C GLN A 341 -19.87 -19.41 -59.09
N ASP A 342 -18.68 -19.82 -58.65
CA ASP A 342 -18.43 -20.13 -57.24
C ASP A 342 -18.46 -18.86 -56.38
N TRP A 343 -17.91 -17.74 -56.89
CA TRP A 343 -18.05 -16.43 -56.26
C TRP A 343 -19.52 -16.03 -56.19
N GLN A 344 -20.25 -16.15 -57.31
CA GLN A 344 -21.67 -15.77 -57.36
C GLN A 344 -22.51 -16.60 -56.37
N ALA A 345 -22.22 -17.90 -56.25
CA ALA A 345 -22.92 -18.79 -55.34
C ALA A 345 -22.67 -18.44 -53.87
N GLU A 346 -21.43 -18.20 -53.46
CA GLU A 346 -21.12 -17.87 -52.07
C GLU A 346 -21.38 -16.40 -51.71
N ALA A 347 -21.30 -15.48 -52.66
CA ALA A 347 -21.58 -14.06 -52.44
C ALA A 347 -23.09 -13.73 -52.39
N ALA A 348 -23.96 -14.61 -52.89
CA ALA A 348 -25.42 -14.41 -52.82
C ALA A 348 -25.93 -14.43 -51.38
N GLU A 349 -25.35 -15.28 -50.53
CA GLU A 349 -25.66 -15.39 -49.10
C GLU A 349 -24.36 -15.49 -48.29
N PRO A 350 -23.64 -14.36 -48.08
CA PRO A 350 -22.37 -14.37 -47.39
C PRO A 350 -22.58 -14.70 -45.90
N ARG A 351 -21.70 -15.55 -45.33
CA ARG A 351 -21.78 -15.94 -43.92
C ARG A 351 -21.39 -14.82 -42.97
N LEU A 352 -20.56 -13.89 -43.47
CA LEU A 352 -20.03 -12.74 -42.77
C LEU A 352 -19.90 -11.55 -43.73
N ASP A 353 -19.73 -10.35 -43.18
CA ASP A 353 -19.10 -9.24 -43.90
C ASP A 353 -18.13 -8.53 -42.95
N LEU A 354 -16.84 -8.76 -43.18
CA LEU A 354 -15.76 -8.19 -42.38
C LEU A 354 -15.10 -6.99 -43.07
N SER A 355 -15.60 -6.53 -44.22
CA SER A 355 -14.95 -5.50 -45.04
C SER A 355 -14.64 -4.23 -44.25
N GLY A 356 -15.61 -3.75 -43.45
CA GLY A 356 -15.43 -2.57 -42.59
C GLY A 356 -14.42 -2.79 -41.46
N PHE A 357 -14.44 -3.96 -40.81
CA PHE A 357 -13.46 -4.30 -39.78
C PHE A 357 -12.04 -4.41 -40.35
N ILE A 358 -11.90 -5.03 -41.52
CA ILE A 358 -10.62 -5.14 -42.25
C ILE A 358 -10.09 -3.75 -42.59
N ALA A 359 -10.95 -2.84 -43.06
CA ALA A 359 -10.58 -1.44 -43.29
C ALA A 359 -10.05 -0.76 -42.03
N ASP A 360 -10.74 -0.90 -40.90
CA ASP A 360 -10.31 -0.30 -39.62
C ASP A 360 -8.97 -0.90 -39.13
N VAL A 361 -8.78 -2.22 -39.27
CA VAL A 361 -7.52 -2.89 -38.92
C VAL A 361 -6.38 -2.40 -39.80
N ASN A 362 -6.61 -2.26 -41.11
CA ASN A 362 -5.61 -1.75 -42.04
C ASN A 362 -5.26 -0.27 -41.79
N ALA A 363 -6.24 0.53 -41.37
CA ALA A 363 -6.02 1.91 -40.95
C ALA A 363 -5.23 2.01 -39.64
N MET A 364 -5.57 1.18 -38.64
CA MET A 364 -4.83 1.08 -37.38
C MET A 364 -3.38 0.65 -37.64
N LYS A 365 -3.17 -0.41 -38.44
CA LYS A 365 -1.84 -0.85 -38.86
C LYS A 365 -1.05 0.30 -39.47
N ALA A 366 -1.61 1.05 -40.42
CA ALA A 366 -0.93 2.19 -41.04
C ALA A 366 -0.56 3.32 -40.04
N SER A 367 -1.32 3.48 -38.96
CA SER A 367 -1.11 4.56 -37.99
C SER A 367 -0.12 4.25 -36.85
N VAL A 368 0.21 2.98 -36.64
CA VAL A 368 1.09 2.52 -35.55
C VAL A 368 2.46 2.10 -36.12
N PRO A 369 3.54 2.87 -35.92
CA PRO A 369 4.87 2.58 -36.48
C PRO A 369 5.36 1.16 -36.16
N ALA A 370 5.20 0.71 -34.91
CA ALA A 370 5.59 -0.62 -34.46
C ALA A 370 4.86 -1.78 -35.15
N LEU A 371 3.77 -1.52 -35.87
CA LEU A 371 3.06 -2.53 -36.67
C LEU A 371 3.58 -2.63 -38.12
N ASN A 372 4.38 -1.67 -38.59
CA ASN A 372 4.81 -1.58 -39.99
C ASN A 372 6.26 -2.01 -40.23
N ARG A 373 7.06 -2.14 -39.18
CA ARG A 373 8.47 -2.49 -39.24
C ARG A 373 8.76 -3.71 -38.41
N GLU A 374 9.55 -4.62 -38.95
CA GLU A 374 9.91 -5.84 -38.24
C GLU A 374 10.82 -5.49 -37.06
N GLY A 375 10.47 -6.04 -35.90
CA GLY A 375 11.13 -5.74 -34.64
C GLY A 375 11.08 -6.93 -33.69
N PRO A 376 11.85 -6.90 -32.59
CA PRO A 376 11.83 -7.98 -31.61
C PRO A 376 10.41 -8.21 -31.08
N LEU A 377 9.96 -9.46 -31.10
CA LEU A 377 8.68 -9.91 -30.58
C LEU A 377 8.94 -10.82 -29.38
N ARG A 378 8.38 -10.49 -28.22
CA ARG A 378 8.53 -11.30 -27.01
C ARG A 378 7.18 -11.61 -26.38
N ARG A 379 7.07 -12.79 -25.77
CA ARG A 379 5.94 -13.15 -24.92
C ARG A 379 6.15 -12.62 -23.50
N ILE A 380 5.13 -11.98 -22.95
CA ILE A 380 5.12 -11.42 -21.58
C ILE A 380 4.46 -12.40 -20.59
N THR A 381 3.43 -13.13 -21.02
CA THR A 381 2.78 -14.18 -20.21
C THR A 381 3.46 -15.54 -20.37
N GLY A 382 3.16 -16.48 -19.48
CA GLY A 382 3.63 -17.86 -19.56
C GLY A 382 2.96 -18.64 -20.70
N ALA A 383 3.59 -19.72 -21.17
CA ALA A 383 3.09 -20.57 -22.26
C ALA A 383 1.72 -21.23 -21.98
N HIS A 384 1.36 -21.35 -20.70
CA HIS A 384 0.12 -21.97 -20.23
C HIS A 384 -0.88 -20.97 -19.65
N ASP A 385 -0.56 -19.67 -19.67
CA ASP A 385 -1.51 -18.66 -19.20
C ASP A 385 -2.71 -18.57 -20.15
N PRO A 386 -3.93 -18.35 -19.62
CA PRO A 386 -5.13 -18.27 -20.44
C PRO A 386 -5.21 -17.00 -21.30
N VAL A 387 -4.34 -16.01 -21.04
CA VAL A 387 -4.18 -14.80 -21.84
C VAL A 387 -2.76 -14.77 -22.39
N VAL A 388 -2.64 -14.58 -23.70
CA VAL A 388 -1.36 -14.44 -24.39
C VAL A 388 -1.06 -12.97 -24.55
N ALA A 389 0.03 -12.51 -23.95
CA ALA A 389 0.51 -11.14 -24.08
C ALA A 389 1.83 -11.12 -24.88
N LEU A 390 1.86 -10.42 -26.01
CA LEU A 390 3.05 -10.25 -26.84
C LEU A 390 3.44 -8.78 -26.92
N LEU A 391 4.71 -8.47 -26.74
CA LEU A 391 5.23 -7.11 -26.94
C LEU A 391 6.16 -7.10 -28.15
N ARG A 392 5.84 -6.26 -29.12
CA ARG A 392 6.66 -5.99 -30.30
C ARG A 392 7.23 -4.58 -30.18
N SER A 393 8.54 -4.42 -30.35
CA SER A 393 9.19 -3.09 -30.25
C SER A 393 9.73 -2.64 -31.60
N ASP A 394 9.59 -1.36 -31.94
CA ASP A 394 10.26 -0.73 -33.08
C ASP A 394 11.61 -0.14 -32.64
N PRO A 395 12.75 -0.74 -33.04
CA PRO A 395 14.06 -0.26 -32.64
C PRO A 395 14.37 1.17 -33.11
N ALA A 396 13.71 1.63 -34.18
CA ALA A 396 14.01 2.94 -34.76
C ALA A 396 13.28 4.09 -34.06
N SER A 397 12.03 3.89 -33.63
CA SER A 397 11.24 4.92 -32.94
C SER A 397 11.23 4.79 -31.42
N GLY A 398 11.57 3.62 -30.89
CA GLY A 398 11.40 3.29 -29.47
C GLY A 398 9.93 3.10 -29.07
N GLU A 399 8.98 3.15 -30.01
CA GLU A 399 7.59 2.76 -29.77
C GLU A 399 7.44 1.24 -29.72
N SER A 400 6.34 0.77 -29.14
CA SER A 400 6.01 -0.64 -29.08
C SER A 400 4.53 -0.90 -29.37
N ALA A 401 4.19 -2.15 -29.66
CA ALA A 401 2.83 -2.65 -29.77
C ALA A 401 2.68 -3.84 -28.83
N LEU A 402 1.76 -3.75 -27.88
CA LEU A 402 1.40 -4.81 -26.96
C LEU A 402 0.11 -5.47 -27.46
N LEU A 403 0.15 -6.77 -27.71
CA LEU A 403 -0.97 -7.59 -28.14
C LEU A 403 -1.45 -8.40 -26.94
N LEU A 404 -2.72 -8.28 -26.57
CA LEU A 404 -3.36 -9.09 -25.53
C LEU A 404 -4.44 -9.94 -26.18
N LEU A 405 -4.32 -11.26 -26.07
CA LEU A 405 -5.15 -12.21 -26.78
C LEU A 405 -5.73 -13.25 -25.81
N ASN A 406 -7.03 -13.52 -25.92
CA ASN A 406 -7.68 -14.71 -25.38
C ASN A 406 -7.92 -15.71 -26.52
N PRO A 407 -7.07 -16.76 -26.67
CA PRO A 407 -7.24 -17.74 -27.73
C PRO A 407 -8.36 -18.76 -27.45
N GLU A 408 -8.93 -18.74 -26.24
CA GLU A 408 -9.95 -19.70 -25.82
C GLU A 408 -11.31 -19.41 -26.46
N THR A 409 -12.08 -20.48 -26.67
CA THR A 409 -13.46 -20.41 -27.15
C THR A 409 -14.47 -20.39 -25.99
N ASP A 410 -14.03 -20.69 -24.75
CA ASP A 410 -14.86 -20.86 -23.56
C ASP A 410 -14.66 -19.73 -22.52
N GLY A 411 -15.55 -18.74 -22.58
CA GLY A 411 -15.67 -17.69 -21.56
C GLY A 411 -14.55 -16.64 -21.53
N PRO A 412 -14.80 -15.52 -20.83
CA PRO A 412 -13.85 -14.42 -20.74
C PRO A 412 -12.64 -14.77 -19.86
N ARG A 413 -11.48 -14.19 -20.16
CA ARG A 413 -10.24 -14.31 -19.38
C ARG A 413 -9.80 -12.93 -18.89
N SER A 414 -9.28 -12.87 -17.67
CA SER A 414 -8.81 -11.62 -17.06
C SER A 414 -7.32 -11.66 -16.79
N LEU A 415 -6.63 -10.55 -17.02
CA LEU A 415 -5.22 -10.38 -16.71
C LEU A 415 -5.01 -9.08 -15.92
N ASP A 416 -4.24 -9.12 -14.83
CA ASP A 416 -3.80 -7.90 -14.17
C ASP A 416 -2.74 -7.21 -15.04
N PRO A 417 -2.95 -5.94 -15.44
CA PRO A 417 -2.03 -5.26 -16.33
C PRO A 417 -0.71 -4.85 -15.69
N ALA A 418 -0.47 -5.12 -14.40
CA ALA A 418 0.80 -4.82 -13.74
C ALA A 418 2.02 -5.44 -14.47
N ILE A 419 1.91 -6.70 -14.90
CA ILE A 419 2.98 -7.38 -15.66
C ILE A 419 3.23 -6.73 -17.03
N LEU A 420 2.16 -6.21 -17.65
CA LEU A 420 2.20 -5.54 -18.95
C LEU A 420 2.87 -4.18 -18.86
N LEU A 421 2.53 -3.41 -17.82
CA LEU A 421 3.10 -2.10 -17.54
C LEU A 421 4.59 -2.20 -17.18
N ALA A 422 4.96 -3.20 -16.39
CA ALA A 422 6.36 -3.50 -16.08
C ALA A 422 7.15 -3.84 -17.35
N ALA A 423 6.57 -4.63 -18.25
CA ALA A 423 7.17 -4.93 -19.55
C ALA A 423 7.29 -3.70 -20.47
N GLY A 424 6.58 -2.60 -20.19
CA GLY A 424 6.69 -1.36 -20.95
C GLY A 424 7.90 -0.49 -20.60
N ASP A 425 8.74 -0.89 -19.64
CA ASP A 425 9.92 -0.15 -19.15
C ASP A 425 9.61 1.33 -18.82
N GLY A 426 8.44 1.58 -18.22
CA GLY A 426 7.98 2.93 -17.84
C GLY A 426 7.29 3.71 -18.96
N GLY A 427 7.13 3.13 -20.14
CA GLY A 427 6.32 3.67 -21.23
C GLY A 427 4.82 3.68 -20.95
N SER A 428 4.07 4.48 -21.70
CA SER A 428 2.61 4.54 -21.64
C SER A 428 1.98 3.70 -22.75
N PHE A 429 0.94 2.94 -22.43
CA PHE A 429 0.16 2.17 -23.41
C PHE A 429 -1.22 2.79 -23.68
N GLU A 430 -1.59 2.89 -24.94
CA GLU A 430 -2.88 3.38 -25.42
C GLU A 430 -3.60 2.26 -26.21
N ASP A 431 -4.80 1.85 -25.81
CA ASP A 431 -5.59 0.85 -26.55
C ASP A 431 -6.04 1.44 -27.90
N VAL A 432 -5.53 0.88 -28.99
CA VAL A 432 -5.82 1.30 -30.37
C VAL A 432 -6.65 0.26 -31.11
N THR A 433 -7.24 -0.71 -30.39
CA THR A 433 -8.03 -1.81 -30.98
C THR A 433 -9.24 -1.28 -31.75
N PRO A 434 -9.39 -1.60 -33.05
CA PRO A 434 -10.55 -1.21 -33.84
C PRO A 434 -11.88 -1.65 -33.23
N SER A 435 -12.92 -0.82 -33.41
CA SER A 435 -14.31 -1.16 -33.06
C SER A 435 -14.53 -1.58 -31.59
N LYS A 436 -13.65 -1.17 -30.66
CA LYS A 436 -13.74 -1.44 -29.22
C LYS A 436 -13.55 -0.15 -28.42
N ALA A 437 -14.20 -0.07 -27.25
CA ALA A 437 -13.93 1.01 -26.30
C ALA A 437 -12.51 0.84 -25.73
N PRO A 438 -11.69 1.92 -25.66
CA PRO A 438 -10.32 1.83 -25.16
C PRO A 438 -10.25 1.30 -23.72
N ALA A 439 -9.49 0.23 -23.52
CA ALA A 439 -9.16 -0.26 -22.18
C ALA A 439 -8.02 0.56 -21.57
N VAL A 440 -8.10 0.84 -20.27
CA VAL A 440 -7.04 1.52 -19.53
C VAL A 440 -6.27 0.50 -18.71
N LEU A 441 -4.96 0.39 -18.96
CA LEU A 441 -4.07 -0.46 -18.17
C LEU A 441 -3.79 0.20 -16.81
N ARG A 442 -4.41 -0.32 -15.74
CA ARG A 442 -4.18 0.14 -14.35
C ARG A 442 -3.94 -1.07 -13.44
N PRO A 443 -2.82 -1.11 -12.68
CA PRO A 443 -2.56 -2.19 -11.74
C PRO A 443 -3.75 -2.41 -10.78
N GLY A 444 -4.12 -3.66 -10.54
CA GLY A 444 -5.26 -4.02 -9.69
C GLY A 444 -6.65 -3.83 -10.32
N VAL A 445 -6.73 -3.38 -11.58
CA VAL A 445 -7.97 -3.38 -12.38
C VAL A 445 -7.77 -4.36 -13.54
N PRO A 446 -8.24 -5.62 -13.42
CA PRO A 446 -8.03 -6.62 -14.45
C PRO A 446 -8.64 -6.20 -15.79
N VAL A 447 -7.88 -6.40 -16.86
CA VAL A 447 -8.41 -6.30 -18.23
C VAL A 447 -9.10 -7.62 -18.53
N VAL A 448 -10.37 -7.56 -18.94
CA VAL A 448 -11.16 -8.73 -19.31
C VAL A 448 -11.23 -8.82 -20.84
N LEU A 449 -10.89 -9.98 -21.37
CA LEU A 449 -10.95 -10.32 -22.80
C LEU A 449 -12.03 -11.38 -23.00
N GLU A 450 -12.98 -11.12 -23.89
CA GLU A 450 -13.99 -12.08 -24.34
C GLU A 450 -13.36 -13.27 -25.08
N PRO A 451 -14.06 -14.40 -25.25
CA PRO A 451 -13.58 -15.51 -26.08
C PRO A 451 -13.16 -15.04 -27.46
N LEU A 452 -11.99 -15.47 -27.92
CA LEU A 452 -11.40 -15.08 -29.20
C LEU A 452 -11.19 -13.55 -29.36
N GLU A 453 -11.05 -12.80 -28.26
CA GLU A 453 -10.76 -11.36 -28.31
C GLU A 453 -9.25 -11.10 -28.34
N LEU A 454 -8.82 -10.23 -29.25
CA LEU A 454 -7.48 -9.66 -29.31
C LEU A 454 -7.55 -8.14 -29.19
N ARG A 455 -6.69 -7.56 -28.35
CA ARG A 455 -6.50 -6.12 -28.20
C ARG A 455 -5.07 -5.68 -28.46
N VAL A 456 -4.93 -4.53 -29.10
CA VAL A 456 -3.65 -3.94 -29.49
C VAL A 456 -3.48 -2.61 -28.76
N PHE A 457 -2.38 -2.47 -28.03
CA PHE A 457 -2.01 -1.25 -27.34
C PHE A 457 -0.74 -0.67 -27.93
N ARG A 458 -0.76 0.62 -28.28
CA ARG A 458 0.41 1.37 -28.71
C ARG A 458 1.20 1.85 -27.48
N GLY A 459 2.43 1.38 -27.35
CA GLY A 459 3.39 1.81 -26.32
C GLY A 459 4.25 2.98 -26.79
N ARG A 460 4.38 4.00 -25.93
CA ARG A 460 5.28 5.16 -26.14
C ARG A 460 6.32 5.23 -25.03
N PRO A 461 7.59 5.56 -25.33
CA PRO A 461 8.64 5.63 -24.32
C PRO A 461 8.38 6.73 -23.29
N ALA A 462 8.91 6.55 -22.08
CA ALA A 462 8.84 7.55 -21.02
C ALA A 462 9.53 8.85 -21.46
N LYS A 463 8.88 10.00 -21.22
CA LYS A 463 9.54 11.30 -21.42
C LYS A 463 10.53 11.54 -20.27
N PRO A 464 11.79 11.92 -20.55
CA PRO A 464 12.71 12.32 -19.48
C PRO A 464 12.16 13.55 -18.74
N ALA A 465 12.29 13.54 -17.41
CA ALA A 465 11.82 14.64 -16.56
C ALA A 465 12.61 15.94 -16.85
N ILE A 466 11.97 17.09 -16.61
CA ILE A 466 12.59 18.42 -16.69
C ILE A 466 13.75 18.46 -15.67
N ALA A 467 14.92 18.96 -16.09
CA ALA A 467 16.07 19.11 -15.20
C ALA A 467 15.70 19.95 -13.97
N PRO A 468 16.11 19.55 -12.75
CA PRO A 468 15.79 20.30 -11.54
C PRO A 468 16.44 21.70 -11.57
N ASP A 469 15.80 22.66 -10.91
CA ASP A 469 16.34 24.02 -10.74
C ASP A 469 17.73 23.98 -10.05
N PRO A 470 18.78 24.60 -10.63
CA PRO A 470 20.13 24.57 -10.06
C PRO A 470 20.22 25.16 -8.64
N GLY A 471 19.44 26.18 -8.33
CA GLY A 471 19.39 26.79 -7.00
C GLY A 471 18.85 25.81 -5.95
N ALA A 472 17.73 25.16 -6.25
CA ALA A 472 17.15 24.11 -5.41
C ALA A 472 18.12 22.91 -5.24
N SER A 473 18.84 22.53 -6.30
CA SER A 473 19.83 21.45 -6.23
C SER A 473 21.01 21.78 -5.31
N LEU A 474 21.54 23.01 -5.37
CA LEU A 474 22.64 23.43 -4.49
C LEU A 474 22.20 23.51 -3.02
N ALA A 475 20.99 24.03 -2.77
CA ALA A 475 20.41 24.07 -1.43
C ALA A 475 20.25 22.65 -0.84
N ARG A 476 19.77 21.68 -1.65
CA ARG A 476 19.66 20.28 -1.23
C ARG A 476 21.02 19.65 -0.92
N LEU A 477 22.04 19.93 -1.73
CA LEU A 477 23.40 19.44 -1.48
C LEU A 477 23.96 19.97 -0.15
N ALA A 478 23.86 21.28 0.07
CA ALA A 478 24.36 21.90 1.30
C ALA A 478 23.63 21.34 2.54
N ALA A 479 22.31 21.18 2.47
CA ALA A 479 21.52 20.59 3.56
C ALA A 479 21.96 19.15 3.88
N LEU A 480 22.14 18.30 2.87
CA LEU A 480 22.60 16.91 3.06
C LEU A 480 24.04 16.83 3.59
N ALA A 481 24.91 17.76 3.19
CA ALA A 481 26.30 17.80 3.66
C ALA A 481 26.40 18.24 5.13
N GLU A 482 25.49 19.11 5.59
CA GLU A 482 25.38 19.46 7.01
C GLU A 482 24.73 18.34 7.83
N ASP A 483 23.66 17.74 7.33
CA ASP A 483 22.88 16.67 7.97
C ASP A 483 23.49 15.27 7.71
N ARG A 484 24.74 15.09 8.15
CA ARG A 484 25.55 13.90 7.81
C ARG A 484 25.40 12.73 8.78
N VAL A 485 25.08 12.97 10.05
CA VAL A 485 24.99 11.92 11.08
C VAL A 485 23.59 11.32 11.07
N ALA A 486 23.47 10.03 10.83
CA ALA A 486 22.18 9.34 10.86
C ALA A 486 21.67 9.28 12.31
N VAL A 487 20.41 9.66 12.51
CA VAL A 487 19.67 9.51 13.77
C VAL A 487 18.36 8.81 13.47
N GLU A 488 18.30 7.53 13.79
CA GLU A 488 17.22 6.61 13.43
C GLU A 488 16.55 6.01 14.67
N ASP A 489 15.37 5.40 14.48
CA ASP A 489 14.61 4.67 15.52
C ASP A 489 14.50 5.41 16.86
N VAL A 490 14.06 6.68 16.86
CA VAL A 490 13.97 7.46 18.10
C VAL A 490 12.83 6.93 18.99
N TYR A 491 13.15 6.62 20.25
CA TYR A 491 12.20 6.18 21.28
C TYR A 491 12.31 7.04 22.54
N PRO A 492 11.20 7.27 23.28
CA PRO A 492 9.85 6.82 22.95
C PRO A 492 9.26 7.64 21.79
N CYS A 493 8.40 7.02 20.99
CA CYS A 493 7.73 7.66 19.86
C CYS A 493 6.38 6.97 19.62
N VAL A 494 5.29 7.74 19.58
CA VAL A 494 3.94 7.20 19.40
C VAL A 494 3.41 7.63 18.03
N ASP A 495 3.06 6.64 17.20
CA ASP A 495 2.53 6.82 15.83
C ASP A 495 3.38 7.78 14.98
N GLY A 496 4.71 7.56 14.94
CA GLY A 496 5.64 8.40 14.17
C GLY A 496 5.84 9.81 14.73
N GLY A 497 5.49 10.05 16.00
CA GLY A 497 5.62 11.35 16.67
C GLY A 497 4.35 12.18 16.64
N ARG A 498 3.24 11.61 16.14
CA ARG A 498 1.95 12.30 16.07
C ARG A 498 1.34 12.59 17.45
N PHE A 499 1.64 11.76 18.46
CA PHE A 499 1.10 11.91 19.82
C PHE A 499 2.22 11.97 20.85
N ALA A 500 1.99 12.79 21.88
CA ALA A 500 2.90 12.90 22.99
C ALA A 500 2.91 11.62 23.85
N VAL A 501 4.09 11.24 24.31
CA VAL A 501 4.22 10.22 25.36
C VAL A 501 3.85 10.83 26.71
N LYS A 502 3.57 9.99 27.71
CA LYS A 502 3.06 10.44 29.01
C LYS A 502 3.96 10.00 30.15
N ARG A 503 4.28 10.95 31.00
CA ARG A 503 5.05 10.80 32.24
C ARG A 503 4.42 11.64 33.33
N VAL A 504 5.01 11.68 34.52
CA VAL A 504 4.64 12.69 35.51
C VAL A 504 5.88 13.45 35.99
N VAL A 505 5.67 14.61 36.61
CA VAL A 505 6.74 15.40 37.23
C VAL A 505 7.57 14.55 38.19
N GLY A 506 8.89 14.68 38.11
CA GLY A 506 9.86 13.91 38.88
C GLY A 506 10.34 12.64 38.18
N ASP A 507 9.71 12.25 37.06
CA ASP A 507 10.20 11.14 36.24
C ASP A 507 11.51 11.50 35.53
N ILE A 508 12.33 10.48 35.32
CA ILE A 508 13.44 10.51 34.38
C ILE A 508 12.99 9.72 33.15
N MET A 509 12.79 10.41 32.03
CA MET A 509 12.45 9.80 30.76
C MET A 509 13.72 9.29 30.08
N GLU A 510 13.79 7.99 29.85
CA GLU A 510 14.81 7.40 28.99
C GLU A 510 14.45 7.65 27.53
N VAL A 511 15.44 8.10 26.76
CA VAL A 511 15.33 8.34 25.32
C VAL A 511 16.48 7.59 24.65
N TRP A 512 16.20 6.83 23.61
CA TRP A 512 17.25 6.16 22.85
C TRP A 512 17.03 6.31 21.35
N ALA A 513 18.10 6.11 20.57
CA ALA A 513 18.11 6.12 19.12
C ALA A 513 19.30 5.33 18.58
N ASP A 514 19.23 4.94 17.32
CA ASP A 514 20.38 4.44 16.57
C ASP A 514 21.10 5.64 15.95
N ILE A 515 22.38 5.84 16.30
CA ILE A 515 23.16 7.01 15.90
C ILE A 515 24.51 6.57 15.35
N PHE A 516 24.72 6.83 14.06
CA PHE A 516 25.92 6.43 13.32
C PHE A 516 26.21 7.39 12.15
N ALA A 517 27.40 7.30 11.56
CA ALA A 517 27.80 8.08 10.39
C ALA A 517 28.73 7.26 9.51
N ASP A 518 28.98 7.73 8.28
CA ASP A 518 30.00 7.16 7.42
C ASP A 518 31.42 7.38 7.99
N GLY A 519 32.35 6.48 7.70
CA GLY A 519 33.74 6.55 8.17
C GLY A 519 33.97 5.92 9.55
N HIS A 520 34.97 6.41 10.28
CA HIS A 520 35.43 5.84 11.56
C HIS A 520 35.55 6.90 12.68
N ASP A 521 35.03 8.09 12.44
CA ASP A 521 35.11 9.18 13.42
C ASP A 521 34.25 8.87 14.65
N ARG A 522 34.63 9.43 15.79
CA ARG A 522 33.82 9.39 17.00
C ARG A 522 32.65 10.35 16.87
N ILE A 523 31.49 9.89 17.33
CA ILE A 523 30.24 10.64 17.36
C ILE A 523 29.91 10.97 18.81
N ALA A 524 29.25 12.10 19.03
CA ALA A 524 28.61 12.44 20.29
C ALA A 524 27.17 12.85 20.02
N ALA A 525 26.30 12.64 21.02
CA ALA A 525 24.90 12.98 20.93
C ALA A 525 24.34 13.46 22.27
N VAL A 526 23.32 14.32 22.19
CA VAL A 526 22.54 14.79 23.34
C VAL A 526 21.06 14.73 23.00
N VAL A 527 20.25 14.53 24.03
CA VAL A 527 18.81 14.83 23.96
C VAL A 527 18.63 16.29 24.33
N GLN A 528 18.19 17.09 23.37
CA GLN A 528 17.71 18.44 23.63
C GLN A 528 16.26 18.37 24.09
N TYR A 529 15.92 19.05 25.19
CA TYR A 529 14.55 19.13 25.69
C TYR A 529 14.22 20.52 26.25
N ARG A 530 12.95 20.91 26.20
CA ARG A 530 12.45 22.18 26.75
C ARG A 530 10.97 22.10 27.06
N VAL A 531 10.45 23.00 27.88
CA VAL A 531 8.99 23.18 27.98
C VAL A 531 8.49 23.81 26.68
N ALA A 532 7.38 23.30 26.15
CA ALA A 532 6.80 23.77 24.90
C ALA A 532 6.54 25.28 24.96
N GLY A 533 6.98 26.02 23.93
CA GLY A 533 6.90 27.48 23.86
C GLY A 533 8.09 28.24 24.46
N GLU A 534 8.98 27.60 25.22
CA GLU A 534 10.22 28.23 25.68
C GLU A 534 11.27 28.28 24.57
N ALA A 535 12.09 29.33 24.52
CA ALA A 535 13.09 29.49 23.46
C ALA A 535 14.33 28.60 23.66
N ALA A 536 14.79 28.44 24.90
CA ALA A 536 16.04 27.77 25.23
C ALA A 536 15.87 26.25 25.38
N TRP A 537 16.81 25.49 24.81
CA TRP A 537 16.91 24.04 24.99
C TRP A 537 17.84 23.71 26.16
N ALA A 538 17.42 22.79 27.02
CA ALA A 538 18.30 22.07 27.92
C ALA A 538 18.84 20.81 27.23
N GLU A 539 19.96 20.28 27.71
CA GLU A 539 20.62 19.13 27.09
C GLU A 539 20.87 18.03 28.13
N ALA A 540 20.60 16.78 27.75
CA ALA A 540 20.97 15.60 28.49
C ALA A 540 21.92 14.75 27.63
N PRO A 541 23.12 14.39 28.12
CA PRO A 541 24.06 13.59 27.34
C PRO A 541 23.49 12.21 27.01
N MET A 542 23.79 11.74 25.81
CA MET A 542 23.57 10.35 25.43
C MET A 542 24.86 9.54 25.55
N VAL A 543 24.71 8.28 25.94
CA VAL A 543 25.80 7.31 26.04
C VAL A 543 25.59 6.19 25.05
N PHE A 544 26.67 5.74 24.41
CA PHE A 544 26.67 4.54 23.58
C PHE A 544 26.40 3.31 24.45
N ILE A 545 25.52 2.43 23.97
CA ILE A 545 25.16 1.18 24.63
C ILE A 545 25.85 0.02 23.89
N ASP A 546 25.34 -0.34 22.71
CA ASP A 546 25.87 -1.35 21.81
C ASP A 546 25.28 -1.16 20.39
N ASN A 547 25.89 -1.74 19.36
CA ASN A 547 25.36 -1.75 17.97
C ASN A 547 24.72 -0.42 17.52
N ASP A 548 25.46 0.68 17.64
CA ASP A 548 25.03 2.05 17.31
C ASP A 548 23.82 2.59 18.11
N ARG A 549 23.36 1.87 19.14
CA ARG A 549 22.33 2.32 20.08
C ARG A 549 22.92 3.29 21.09
N TRP A 550 22.27 4.44 21.23
CA TRP A 550 22.58 5.45 22.24
C TRP A 550 21.39 5.70 23.15
N ALA A 551 21.64 5.98 24.42
CA ALA A 551 20.59 6.30 25.40
C ALA A 551 20.92 7.56 26.20
N GLY A 552 19.93 8.43 26.39
CA GLY A 552 19.97 9.62 27.23
C GLY A 552 18.85 9.59 28.28
N ARG A 553 19.02 10.36 29.35
CA ARG A 553 18.09 10.42 30.48
C ARG A 553 17.64 11.86 30.73
N VAL A 554 16.37 12.15 30.43
CA VAL A 554 15.77 13.50 30.51
C VAL A 554 14.96 13.65 31.80
N PRO A 555 15.36 14.53 32.74
CA PRO A 555 14.58 14.81 33.93
C PRO A 555 13.38 15.73 33.64
N LEU A 556 12.19 15.35 34.07
CA LEU A 556 10.96 16.13 33.89
C LEU A 556 10.61 16.86 35.20
N SER A 557 10.97 18.14 35.29
CA SER A 557 10.95 18.91 36.54
C SER A 557 9.67 19.73 36.80
N ARG A 558 8.81 19.91 35.80
CA ARG A 558 7.60 20.75 35.87
C ARG A 558 6.40 20.02 35.30
N ASN A 559 5.21 20.34 35.82
CA ASN A 559 3.96 19.86 35.25
C ASN A 559 3.66 20.64 33.97
N ALA A 560 4.04 20.08 32.83
CA ALA A 560 4.01 20.76 31.55
C ALA A 560 4.13 19.79 30.38
N ARG A 561 3.84 20.31 29.19
CA ARG A 561 4.24 19.70 27.92
C ARG A 561 5.68 20.08 27.60
N TYR A 562 6.50 19.09 27.26
CA TYR A 562 7.86 19.27 26.81
C TYR A 562 7.99 18.88 25.35
N GLU A 563 8.92 19.53 24.67
CA GLU A 563 9.46 19.13 23.38
C GLU A 563 10.83 18.50 23.62
N TYR A 564 11.16 17.44 22.87
CA TYR A 564 12.50 16.86 22.86
C TYR A 564 12.91 16.41 21.45
N ARG A 565 14.21 16.41 21.20
CA ARG A 565 14.84 15.89 19.98
C ARG A 565 16.27 15.47 20.29
N ILE A 566 16.86 14.66 19.42
CA ILE A 566 18.26 14.28 19.52
C ILE A 566 19.07 15.18 18.58
N GLU A 567 20.19 15.72 19.07
CA GLU A 567 21.23 16.33 18.25
C GLU A 567 22.46 15.42 18.31
N ALA A 568 23.00 15.06 17.15
CA ALA A 568 24.21 14.25 17.02
C ALA A 568 25.23 14.95 16.10
N TRP A 569 26.52 14.74 16.36
CA TRP A 569 27.59 15.36 15.60
C TRP A 569 28.88 14.54 15.64
N ARG A 570 29.79 14.83 14.70
CA ARG A 570 31.16 14.27 14.71
C ARG A 570 32.01 15.03 15.72
N ASP A 571 32.60 14.31 16.67
CA ASP A 571 33.54 14.84 17.65
C ASP A 571 34.98 14.67 17.14
N LEU A 572 35.47 15.71 16.45
CA LEU A 572 36.80 15.70 15.84
C LEU A 572 37.92 15.60 16.89
N PHE A 573 37.72 16.14 18.10
CA PHE A 573 38.73 16.08 19.16
C PHE A 573 38.78 14.68 19.77
N ALA A 574 37.63 14.07 20.07
CA ALA A 574 37.58 12.70 20.57
C ALA A 574 38.12 11.69 19.54
N THR A 575 37.87 11.93 18.24
CA THR A 575 38.45 11.15 17.14
C THR A 575 39.96 11.24 17.13
N TRP A 576 40.49 12.48 17.09
CA TRP A 576 41.93 12.73 17.13
C TRP A 576 42.57 12.08 18.37
N ARG A 577 41.97 12.25 19.56
CA ARG A 577 42.46 11.69 20.83
C ARG A 577 42.57 10.16 20.75
N ALA A 578 41.54 9.50 20.23
CA ALA A 578 41.53 8.04 20.11
C ALA A 578 42.61 7.52 19.16
N ASP A 579 42.81 8.19 18.02
CA ASP A 579 43.82 7.78 17.04
C ASP A 579 45.24 8.13 17.47
N PHE A 580 45.41 9.28 18.15
CA PHE A 580 46.68 9.67 18.78
C PHE A 580 47.16 8.59 19.77
N VAL A 581 46.28 8.13 20.67
CA VAL A 581 46.61 7.10 21.66
C VAL A 581 47.03 5.79 20.97
N LYS A 582 46.26 5.32 19.98
CA LYS A 582 46.62 4.09 19.23
C LYS A 582 48.00 4.20 18.57
N LYS A 583 48.31 5.34 17.94
CA LYS A 583 49.61 5.57 17.27
C LYS A 583 50.76 5.63 18.27
N ARG A 584 50.57 6.37 19.37
CA ARG A 584 51.55 6.50 20.45
C ARG A 584 51.86 5.14 21.08
N ASP A 585 50.83 4.37 21.42
CA ASP A 585 50.98 3.06 22.09
C ASP A 585 51.59 2.02 21.14
N ALA A 586 51.43 2.19 19.82
CA ALA A 586 52.13 1.42 18.78
C ALA A 586 53.58 1.90 18.53
N GLY A 587 54.09 2.87 19.29
CA GLY A 587 55.46 3.38 19.16
C GLY A 587 55.74 4.18 17.89
N ARG A 588 54.71 4.75 17.25
CA ARG A 588 54.87 5.60 16.06
C ARG A 588 55.27 7.02 16.45
N ASP A 589 55.92 7.74 15.53
CA ASP A 589 56.17 9.17 15.70
C ASP A 589 54.83 9.93 15.61
N VAL A 590 54.49 10.64 16.70
CA VAL A 590 53.23 11.39 16.86
C VAL A 590 53.44 12.91 16.84
N SER A 591 54.59 13.37 16.32
CA SER A 591 54.94 14.80 16.31
C SER A 591 53.95 15.66 15.53
N LEU A 592 53.42 15.14 14.41
CA LEU A 592 52.45 15.87 13.59
C LEU A 592 51.09 15.93 14.29
N GLU A 593 50.68 14.81 14.89
CA GLU A 593 49.40 14.70 15.56
C GLU A 593 49.33 15.60 16.80
N LEU A 594 50.45 15.88 17.49
CA LEU A 594 50.51 16.91 18.54
C LEU A 594 50.14 18.31 18.00
N VAL A 595 50.62 18.64 16.79
CA VAL A 595 50.28 19.92 16.13
C VAL A 595 48.81 19.94 15.73
N GLU A 596 48.27 18.84 15.22
CA GLU A 596 46.85 18.69 14.88
C GLU A 596 45.96 18.88 16.12
N GLY A 597 46.27 18.22 17.23
CA GLY A 597 45.52 18.32 18.48
C GLY A 597 45.50 19.74 19.03
N ARG A 598 46.65 20.42 19.01
CA ARG A 598 46.74 21.85 19.38
C ARG A 598 45.87 22.72 18.45
N GLY A 599 45.94 22.49 17.14
CA GLY A 599 45.15 23.23 16.16
C GLY A 599 43.64 23.03 16.32
N ILE A 600 43.19 21.84 16.73
CA ILE A 600 41.78 21.58 17.06
C ILE A 600 41.35 22.41 18.28
N LEU A 601 42.17 22.46 19.33
CA LEU A 601 41.90 23.29 20.52
C LEU A 601 41.90 24.80 20.19
N GLU A 602 42.83 25.27 19.36
CA GLU A 602 42.87 26.67 18.92
C GLU A 602 41.59 27.08 18.20
N LYS A 603 41.15 26.27 17.23
CA LYS A 603 39.86 26.49 16.53
C LYS A 603 38.68 26.45 17.49
N ALA A 604 38.71 25.56 18.49
CA ALA A 604 37.67 25.50 19.51
C ALA A 604 37.64 26.79 20.36
N VAL A 605 38.79 27.36 20.72
CA VAL A 605 38.88 28.65 21.43
C VAL A 605 38.38 29.82 20.58
N GLU A 606 38.67 29.83 19.28
CA GLU A 606 38.20 30.86 18.34
C GLU A 606 36.68 30.88 18.23
N GLY A 607 36.05 29.70 18.13
CA GLY A 607 34.60 29.55 18.01
C GLY A 607 33.82 29.55 19.33
N ALA A 608 34.49 29.44 20.48
CA ALA A 608 33.84 29.43 21.78
C ALA A 608 33.48 30.83 22.29
N GLU A 609 32.42 30.92 23.09
CA GLU A 609 31.96 32.14 23.73
C GLU A 609 31.82 31.98 25.26
N GLY A 610 31.73 33.12 25.97
CA GLY A 610 31.47 33.17 27.40
C GLY A 610 32.40 32.30 28.25
N ARG A 611 31.81 31.48 29.13
CA ARG A 611 32.55 30.58 30.04
C ARG A 611 33.36 29.52 29.29
N GLY A 612 32.82 28.97 28.19
CA GLY A 612 33.51 27.97 27.38
C GLY A 612 34.82 28.52 26.82
N LYS A 613 34.80 29.76 26.31
CA LYS A 613 36.01 30.43 25.84
C LYS A 613 37.08 30.57 26.93
N ALA A 614 36.69 31.05 28.11
CA ALA A 614 37.62 31.21 29.23
C ALA A 614 38.26 29.87 29.66
N THR A 615 37.46 28.81 29.76
CA THR A 615 37.94 27.47 30.13
C THR A 615 38.89 26.89 29.08
N LEU A 616 38.51 26.90 27.79
CA LEU A 616 39.37 26.36 26.72
C LEU A 616 40.64 27.19 26.53
N THR A 617 40.57 28.52 26.71
CA THR A 617 41.75 29.40 26.68
C THR A 617 42.73 29.05 27.79
N ALA A 618 42.26 28.74 29.00
CA ALA A 618 43.14 28.35 30.10
C ALA A 618 43.95 27.07 29.79
N HIS A 619 43.33 26.06 29.16
CA HIS A 619 44.03 24.86 28.68
C HIS A 619 45.05 25.21 27.58
N LEU A 620 44.65 26.05 26.63
CA LEU A 620 45.53 26.49 25.54
C LEU A 620 46.76 27.26 26.05
N GLU A 621 46.59 28.15 27.03
CA GLU A 621 47.69 28.87 27.67
C GLU A 621 48.61 27.92 28.45
N HIS A 622 48.06 26.89 29.10
CA HIS A 622 48.87 25.87 29.78
C HIS A 622 49.72 25.08 28.79
N LEU A 623 49.18 24.75 27.61
CA LEU A 623 49.92 24.13 26.52
C LEU A 623 51.01 25.04 25.94
N ARG A 624 50.73 26.34 25.77
CA ARG A 624 51.71 27.35 25.31
C ARG A 624 52.88 27.54 26.28
N GLY A 625 52.66 27.30 27.57
CA GLY A 625 53.71 27.37 28.59
C GLY A 625 54.70 26.21 28.59
N VAL A 626 54.47 25.16 27.80
CA VAL A 626 55.36 24.00 27.67
C VAL A 626 56.25 24.16 26.42
N PRO A 627 57.58 24.04 26.53
CA PRO A 627 58.46 24.09 25.36
C PRO A 627 58.13 22.98 24.36
N ASP A 628 58.12 23.28 23.04
CA ASP A 628 57.81 22.30 21.97
C ASP A 628 58.71 21.05 21.97
N GLN A 629 59.87 21.12 22.63
CA GLN A 629 60.82 20.02 22.79
C GLN A 629 60.34 18.97 23.81
N ASP A 630 59.47 19.35 24.75
CA ASP A 630 58.91 18.49 25.81
C ASP A 630 57.63 17.80 25.33
N ARG A 631 57.79 16.93 24.34
CA ARG A 631 56.68 16.25 23.64
C ARG A 631 55.85 15.35 24.55
N LEU A 632 56.48 14.75 25.56
CA LEU A 632 55.80 13.91 26.56
C LEU A 632 54.80 14.74 27.36
N ARG A 633 55.23 15.88 27.88
CA ARG A 633 54.37 16.77 28.66
C ARG A 633 53.24 17.37 27.82
N LEU A 634 53.50 17.73 26.56
CA LEU A 634 52.45 18.18 25.63
C LEU A 634 51.40 17.09 25.37
N ALA A 635 51.84 15.85 25.14
CA ALA A 635 50.95 14.71 24.98
C ALA A 635 50.09 14.49 26.22
N ASP A 636 50.68 14.55 27.42
CA ASP A 636 49.95 14.35 28.68
C ASP A 636 48.90 15.44 28.92
N LEU A 637 49.20 16.71 28.59
CA LEU A 637 48.24 17.80 28.69
C LEU A 637 47.08 17.64 27.69
N LEU A 638 47.37 17.31 26.44
CA LEU A 638 46.34 17.12 25.41
C LEU A 638 45.46 15.88 25.67
N LEU A 639 46.02 14.85 26.32
CA LEU A 639 45.30 13.63 26.71
C LEU A 639 44.60 13.75 28.07
N GLY A 640 44.81 14.84 28.79
CA GLY A 640 44.25 15.05 30.13
C GLY A 640 42.73 14.99 30.14
N ASP A 641 42.17 14.27 31.12
CA ASP A 641 40.73 14.06 31.22
C ASP A 641 39.94 15.37 31.42
N SER A 642 40.54 16.37 32.06
CA SER A 642 39.93 17.69 32.21
C SER A 642 39.73 18.38 30.85
N LEU A 643 40.74 18.35 29.98
CA LEU A 643 40.63 18.94 28.64
C LEU A 643 39.61 18.18 27.80
N ALA A 644 39.63 16.84 27.85
CA ALA A 644 38.66 16.03 27.12
C ALA A 644 37.21 16.31 27.54
N ALA A 645 36.94 16.44 28.84
CA ALA A 645 35.61 16.79 29.34
C ALA A 645 35.18 18.21 28.92
N ASP A 646 36.09 19.19 28.97
CA ASP A 646 35.80 20.56 28.54
C ASP A 646 35.60 20.67 27.03
N MET A 647 36.37 19.92 26.23
CA MET A 647 36.20 19.84 24.78
C MET A 647 34.87 19.16 24.40
N ALA A 648 34.47 18.08 25.08
CA ALA A 648 33.17 17.46 24.86
C ALA A 648 31.99 18.42 25.15
N ARG A 649 32.19 19.37 26.08
CA ARG A 649 31.16 20.32 26.50
C ARG A 649 31.12 21.61 25.68
N PHE A 650 32.28 22.17 25.35
CA PHE A 650 32.43 23.50 24.76
C PHE A 650 33.07 23.49 23.38
N GLY A 651 33.58 22.35 22.93
CA GLY A 651 34.19 22.19 21.62
C GLY A 651 33.16 22.29 20.48
N PRO A 652 33.64 22.46 19.24
CA PRO A 652 32.79 22.62 18.07
C PRO A 652 32.04 21.31 17.73
N ARG A 653 30.73 21.42 17.55
CA ARG A 653 29.87 20.33 17.05
C ARG A 653 29.84 20.37 15.51
N THR A 654 30.47 19.38 14.87
CA THR A 654 30.67 19.33 13.41
C THR A 654 29.61 18.46 12.74
N ASN A 655 29.02 18.91 11.62
CA ASN A 655 27.96 18.20 10.89
C ASN A 655 26.79 17.81 11.81
N ARG A 656 26.08 18.81 12.34
CA ARG A 656 24.99 18.60 13.30
C ARG A 656 23.77 18.04 12.59
N SER A 657 23.35 16.86 13.00
CA SER A 657 22.11 16.25 12.58
C SER A 657 21.09 16.24 13.71
N HIS A 658 19.83 16.37 13.35
CA HIS A 658 18.73 16.41 14.31
C HIS A 658 17.69 15.36 13.99
N SER A 659 17.16 14.70 15.01
CA SER A 659 15.92 13.96 14.87
C SER A 659 14.73 14.92 14.68
N GLN A 660 13.58 14.34 14.33
CA GLN A 660 12.30 15.05 14.48
C GLN A 660 12.10 15.50 15.95
N THR A 661 11.39 16.61 16.11
CA THR A 661 10.96 17.09 17.43
C THR A 661 9.71 16.35 17.87
N LEU A 662 9.77 15.75 19.05
CA LEU A 662 8.74 14.93 19.68
C LEU A 662 8.21 15.61 20.95
N GLU A 663 7.05 15.18 21.44
CA GLU A 663 6.43 15.72 22.64
C GLU A 663 6.31 14.69 23.77
N VAL A 664 6.48 15.14 25.01
CA VAL A 664 6.10 14.41 26.23
C VAL A 664 5.26 15.30 27.13
N VAL A 665 4.17 14.76 27.67
CA VAL A 665 3.38 15.41 28.73
C VAL A 665 3.82 14.85 30.08
N ALA A 666 4.35 15.73 30.93
CA ALA A 666 4.66 15.43 32.32
C ALA A 666 3.51 15.92 33.21
N ASP A 667 2.51 15.08 33.48
CA ASP A 667 1.39 15.43 34.35
C ASP A 667 1.82 15.48 35.84
N ARG A 668 0.93 15.91 36.74
CA ARG A 668 1.13 15.72 38.20
C ARG A 668 0.94 14.25 38.64
N LEU A 669 1.45 13.89 39.82
CA LEU A 669 1.45 12.51 40.33
C LEU A 669 0.06 11.84 40.31
N ALA A 670 -1.02 12.56 40.62
CA ALA A 670 -2.38 12.02 40.65
C ALA A 670 -2.83 11.39 39.33
N ALA A 671 -2.26 11.83 38.20
CA ALA A 671 -2.49 11.24 36.89
C ALA A 671 -2.05 9.77 36.82
N ARG A 672 -0.98 9.41 37.53
CA ARG A 672 -0.42 8.06 37.60
C ARG A 672 -0.85 7.30 38.85
N PHE A 673 -1.03 7.98 39.98
CA PHE A 673 -1.35 7.35 41.26
C PHE A 673 -2.47 8.08 41.97
N SER A 674 -3.65 7.46 42.03
CA SER A 674 -4.80 7.98 42.77
C SER A 674 -5.80 6.87 43.10
N SER A 675 -6.53 7.05 44.20
CA SER A 675 -7.65 6.21 44.63
C SER A 675 -8.95 7.02 44.56
N TRP A 676 -9.93 6.52 43.82
CA TRP A 676 -11.18 7.24 43.51
C TRP A 676 -12.39 6.65 44.26
N TYR A 677 -13.24 7.51 44.80
CA TYR A 677 -14.52 7.12 45.39
C TYR A 677 -15.64 7.91 44.72
N GLU A 678 -16.59 7.21 44.13
CA GLU A 678 -17.79 7.79 43.52
C GLU A 678 -18.96 7.72 44.50
N LEU A 679 -19.67 8.83 44.70
CA LEU A 679 -20.93 8.87 45.44
C LEU A 679 -21.92 9.84 44.81
N PHE A 680 -23.20 9.68 45.11
CA PHE A 680 -24.26 10.60 44.67
C PHE A 680 -24.54 11.64 45.75
N PRO A 681 -24.26 12.95 45.54
CA PRO A 681 -24.51 13.97 46.54
C PRO A 681 -25.94 13.98 47.09
N ARG A 682 -26.93 13.72 46.22
CA ARG A 682 -28.35 13.68 46.59
C ARG A 682 -28.74 12.56 47.56
N SER A 683 -27.88 11.56 47.75
CA SER A 683 -28.11 10.42 48.65
C SER A 683 -27.39 10.54 49.98
N MET A 684 -26.64 11.63 50.20
CA MET A 684 -25.82 11.79 51.41
C MET A 684 -26.61 12.32 52.61
N SER A 685 -27.92 12.51 52.46
CA SER A 685 -28.84 12.94 53.52
C SER A 685 -29.06 11.91 54.63
N ASP A 686 -28.68 10.65 54.37
CA ASP A 686 -29.02 9.44 55.15
C ASP A 686 -30.53 9.16 55.27
N ASP A 687 -31.37 9.82 54.47
CA ASP A 687 -32.82 9.66 54.47
C ASP A 687 -33.32 9.52 53.02
N PRO A 688 -33.93 8.37 52.65
CA PRO A 688 -34.38 8.15 51.27
C PRO A 688 -35.52 9.09 50.85
N ALA A 689 -36.19 9.76 51.78
CA ALA A 689 -37.23 10.74 51.51
C ALA A 689 -36.72 12.19 51.42
N ARG A 690 -35.43 12.44 51.70
CA ARG A 690 -34.82 13.78 51.67
C ARG A 690 -33.69 13.83 50.64
N HIS A 691 -33.78 14.77 49.71
CA HIS A 691 -32.67 15.09 48.83
C HIS A 691 -31.48 15.66 49.63
N GLY A 692 -30.29 15.09 49.41
CA GLY A 692 -29.04 15.53 50.02
C GLY A 692 -28.55 16.87 49.45
N THR A 693 -27.79 17.61 50.27
CA THR A 693 -27.15 18.89 49.93
C THR A 693 -25.63 18.75 49.91
N PHE A 694 -24.92 19.78 49.45
CA PHE A 694 -23.44 19.78 49.58
C PHE A 694 -22.96 19.74 51.03
N ASP A 695 -23.71 20.26 52.01
CA ASP A 695 -23.35 20.17 53.43
C ASP A 695 -23.48 18.74 53.96
N ASP A 696 -24.48 17.98 53.46
CA ASP A 696 -24.60 16.55 53.76
C ASP A 696 -23.39 15.77 53.22
N VAL A 697 -22.87 16.14 52.04
CA VAL A 697 -21.60 15.57 51.52
C VAL A 697 -20.42 15.94 52.40
N ILE A 698 -20.33 17.19 52.88
CA ILE A 698 -19.26 17.64 53.80
C ILE A 698 -19.23 16.75 55.05
N ALA A 699 -20.40 16.40 55.60
CA ALA A 699 -20.51 15.50 56.75
C ALA A 699 -19.96 14.08 56.48
N LYS A 700 -19.90 13.65 55.21
CA LYS A 700 -19.37 12.33 54.79
C LYS A 700 -17.89 12.33 54.41
N LEU A 701 -17.23 13.49 54.27
CA LEU A 701 -15.80 13.55 53.95
C LEU A 701 -14.89 12.77 54.91
N PRO A 702 -15.12 12.74 56.24
CA PRO A 702 -14.32 11.91 57.15
C PRO A 702 -14.36 10.42 56.78
N TYR A 703 -15.52 9.90 56.40
CA TYR A 703 -15.71 8.50 56.03
C TYR A 703 -14.87 8.12 54.80
N VAL A 704 -14.93 8.94 53.76
CA VAL A 704 -14.16 8.75 52.51
C VAL A 704 -12.65 8.89 52.77
N ARG A 705 -12.23 9.93 53.51
CA ARG A 705 -10.83 10.14 53.91
C ARG A 705 -10.29 8.94 54.68
N ASP A 706 -11.05 8.40 55.62
CA ASP A 706 -10.60 7.31 56.48
C ASP A 706 -10.42 6.00 55.72
N MET A 707 -11.10 5.80 54.59
CA MET A 707 -10.81 4.70 53.66
C MET A 707 -9.56 4.94 52.81
N GLY A 708 -8.96 6.12 52.86
CA GLY A 708 -7.71 6.44 52.18
C GLY A 708 -7.86 6.78 50.70
N PHE A 709 -9.00 7.33 50.29
CA PHE A 709 -9.18 7.86 48.93
C PHE A 709 -8.52 9.23 48.76
N ASP A 710 -8.23 9.59 47.51
CA ASP A 710 -7.61 10.85 47.10
C ASP A 710 -8.58 11.69 46.25
N VAL A 711 -9.50 11.05 45.53
CA VAL A 711 -10.44 11.70 44.61
C VAL A 711 -11.88 11.32 44.98
N LEU A 712 -12.73 12.33 45.13
CA LEU A 712 -14.16 12.20 45.32
C LEU A 712 -14.89 12.60 44.02
N TYR A 713 -15.47 11.61 43.35
CA TYR A 713 -16.12 11.76 42.06
C TYR A 713 -17.64 11.85 42.23
N PHE A 714 -18.26 12.84 41.57
CA PHE A 714 -19.71 13.00 41.52
C PHE A 714 -20.24 12.78 40.10
N PRO A 715 -21.38 12.08 39.96
CA PRO A 715 -22.26 12.22 38.80
C PRO A 715 -22.63 13.70 38.56
N PRO A 716 -23.24 14.04 37.42
CA PRO A 716 -23.58 15.44 37.13
C PRO A 716 -24.36 16.11 38.28
N ILE A 717 -23.92 17.31 38.67
CA ILE A 717 -24.48 18.09 39.78
C ILE A 717 -25.42 19.23 39.30
N HIS A 718 -25.84 19.14 38.04
CA HIS A 718 -26.59 20.17 37.33
C HIS A 718 -28.10 19.97 37.46
N PRO A 719 -28.92 20.98 37.15
CA PRO A 719 -30.38 20.81 37.08
C PRO A 719 -30.80 19.65 36.18
N ILE A 720 -31.83 18.89 36.58
CA ILE A 720 -32.30 17.69 35.85
C ILE A 720 -33.63 18.00 35.16
N GLY A 721 -33.75 17.61 33.88
CA GLY A 721 -34.96 17.79 33.08
C GLY A 721 -36.20 17.12 33.67
N ARG A 722 -37.39 17.63 33.34
CA ARG A 722 -38.70 17.08 33.69
C ARG A 722 -39.33 16.34 32.49
N SER A 723 -39.09 16.80 31.28
CA SER A 723 -39.55 16.17 30.04
C SER A 723 -38.93 14.80 29.85
N ASN A 724 -39.77 13.77 29.63
CA ASN A 724 -39.37 12.36 29.48
C ASN A 724 -38.50 11.82 30.62
N ARG A 725 -38.58 12.42 31.82
CA ARG A 725 -37.79 12.01 32.98
C ARG A 725 -38.00 10.53 33.29
N LYS A 726 -36.90 9.81 33.50
CA LYS A 726 -36.93 8.41 33.93
C LYS A 726 -37.27 8.27 35.41
N GLY A 727 -38.16 7.32 35.72
CA GLY A 727 -38.52 6.95 37.08
C GLY A 727 -37.65 5.82 37.65
N ARG A 728 -37.97 5.37 38.87
CA ARG A 728 -37.27 4.27 39.57
C ARG A 728 -37.06 3.05 38.68
N ASN A 729 -35.92 2.35 38.87
CA ASN A 729 -35.53 1.19 38.07
C ASN A 729 -35.56 1.41 36.55
N ASN A 730 -35.17 2.62 36.09
CA ASN A 730 -35.11 2.97 34.66
C ASN A 730 -36.49 2.92 33.96
N SER A 731 -37.57 3.20 34.70
CA SER A 731 -38.94 3.32 34.16
C SER A 731 -39.05 4.49 33.18
N LEU A 732 -39.80 4.31 32.09
CA LEU A 732 -40.12 5.38 31.13
C LEU A 732 -41.08 6.44 31.68
N THR A 733 -41.69 6.18 32.84
CA THR A 733 -42.62 7.10 33.51
C THR A 733 -42.12 7.37 34.91
N ALA A 734 -41.81 8.64 35.19
CA ALA A 734 -41.44 9.12 36.52
C ALA A 734 -42.68 9.44 37.37
N GLY A 735 -42.63 9.10 38.66
CA GLY A 735 -43.54 9.62 39.67
C GLY A 735 -43.31 11.12 39.96
N PRO A 736 -44.21 11.77 40.71
CA PRO A 736 -44.10 13.20 41.02
C PRO A 736 -42.84 13.55 41.83
N ASP A 737 -42.38 12.62 42.67
CA ASP A 737 -41.23 12.80 43.57
C ASP A 737 -39.97 12.08 43.07
N ASP A 738 -40.00 11.46 41.88
CA ASP A 738 -38.83 10.78 41.34
C ASP A 738 -37.76 11.81 40.93
N PRO A 739 -36.51 11.67 41.42
CA PRO A 739 -35.46 12.65 41.20
C PRO A 739 -34.90 12.62 39.76
N GLY A 740 -35.15 11.54 39.02
CA GLY A 740 -34.67 11.37 37.65
C GLY A 740 -33.18 11.04 37.55
N SER A 741 -32.69 10.91 36.32
CA SER A 741 -31.28 10.66 36.02
C SER A 741 -30.45 11.95 36.11
N PRO A 742 -29.35 12.01 36.89
CA PRO A 742 -28.44 13.15 36.87
C PRO A 742 -27.85 13.45 35.48
N TYR A 743 -27.76 12.43 34.63
CA TYR A 743 -27.27 12.55 33.26
C TYR A 743 -28.25 13.26 32.30
N ALA A 744 -29.50 13.49 32.71
CA ALA A 744 -30.48 14.30 31.98
C ALA A 744 -30.32 15.80 32.28
N ILE A 745 -29.15 16.33 31.95
CA ILE A 745 -28.67 17.67 32.30
C ILE A 745 -29.52 18.74 31.60
N GLY A 746 -30.01 19.71 32.36
CA GLY A 746 -30.69 20.90 31.87
C GLY A 746 -32.13 21.01 32.34
N SER A 747 -32.49 22.18 32.85
CA SER A 747 -33.88 22.59 33.04
C SER A 747 -33.97 24.11 32.94
N GLU A 748 -35.14 24.69 33.24
CA GLU A 748 -35.29 26.15 33.33
C GLU A 748 -34.36 26.79 34.38
N ALA A 749 -33.83 26.02 35.33
CA ALA A 749 -32.89 26.50 36.34
C ALA A 749 -31.43 26.60 35.85
N GLY A 750 -31.11 26.11 34.65
CA GLY A 750 -29.78 26.20 34.03
C GLY A 750 -29.27 24.90 33.41
N GLY A 751 -28.06 24.97 32.85
CA GLY A 751 -27.38 23.89 32.12
C GLY A 751 -26.11 23.37 32.81
N HIS A 752 -25.08 23.03 32.01
CA HIS A 752 -23.81 22.46 32.46
C HIS A 752 -22.94 23.35 33.36
N ASP A 753 -23.24 24.63 33.47
CA ASP A 753 -22.56 25.61 34.34
C ASP A 753 -23.41 26.02 35.57
N ALA A 754 -24.57 25.38 35.75
CA ALA A 754 -25.47 25.60 36.88
C ALA A 754 -25.40 24.46 37.91
N ILE A 755 -25.81 24.77 39.15
CA ILE A 755 -25.96 23.81 40.24
C ILE A 755 -27.43 23.40 40.34
N HIS A 756 -27.70 22.11 40.59
CA HIS A 756 -29.05 21.64 40.87
C HIS A 756 -29.61 22.35 42.11
N PRO A 757 -30.80 22.99 42.06
CA PRO A 757 -31.31 23.82 43.16
C PRO A 757 -31.40 23.11 44.52
N GLU A 758 -31.73 21.82 44.53
CA GLU A 758 -31.81 21.02 45.77
C GLU A 758 -30.44 20.63 46.36
N LEU A 759 -29.35 20.72 45.58
CA LEU A 759 -27.99 20.51 46.11
C LEU A 759 -27.46 21.76 46.84
N GLY A 760 -27.96 22.94 46.47
CA GLY A 760 -27.56 24.24 47.02
C GLY A 760 -27.18 25.25 45.94
N THR A 761 -26.29 26.17 46.29
CA THR A 761 -25.78 27.24 45.43
C THR A 761 -24.33 27.00 45.00
N LEU A 762 -23.82 27.85 44.11
CA LEU A 762 -22.40 27.83 43.74
C LEU A 762 -21.47 28.10 44.95
N ASP A 763 -21.89 28.90 45.92
CA ASP A 763 -21.11 29.17 47.14
C ASP A 763 -21.08 27.95 48.07
N ASP A 764 -22.16 27.17 48.11
CA ASP A 764 -22.19 25.89 48.83
C ASP A 764 -21.24 24.88 48.17
N PHE A 765 -21.19 24.85 46.83
CA PHE A 765 -20.22 24.03 46.11
C PHE A 765 -18.77 24.46 46.41
N ARG A 766 -18.47 25.77 46.42
CA ARG A 766 -17.13 26.28 46.79
C ARG A 766 -16.75 25.91 48.22
N ARG A 767 -17.72 25.88 49.15
CA ARG A 767 -17.52 25.41 50.52
C ARG A 767 -17.16 23.93 50.55
N LEU A 768 -17.86 23.09 49.78
CA LEU A 768 -17.54 21.67 49.64
C LEU A 768 -16.13 21.46 49.06
N VAL A 769 -15.76 22.17 47.98
CA VAL A 769 -14.42 22.05 47.37
C VAL A 769 -13.33 22.39 48.39
N ARG A 770 -13.53 23.43 49.21
CA ARG A 770 -12.60 23.78 50.29
C ARG A 770 -12.51 22.69 51.36
N ALA A 771 -13.66 22.21 51.84
CA ALA A 771 -13.71 21.15 52.84
C ALA A 771 -13.06 19.85 52.35
N ALA A 772 -13.33 19.44 51.10
CA ALA A 772 -12.70 18.28 50.48
C ALA A 772 -11.17 18.43 50.46
N LYS A 773 -10.66 19.60 50.07
CA LYS A 773 -9.23 19.89 50.07
C LYS A 773 -8.60 19.82 51.47
N GLU A 774 -9.28 20.33 52.50
CA GLU A 774 -8.84 20.22 53.91
C GLU A 774 -8.75 18.75 54.38
N HIS A 775 -9.58 17.88 53.80
CA HIS A 775 -9.53 16.43 54.01
C HIS A 775 -8.55 15.68 53.09
N GLY A 776 -7.80 16.39 52.23
CA GLY A 776 -6.87 15.80 51.26
C GLY A 776 -7.56 15.12 50.08
N LEU A 777 -8.82 15.50 49.79
CA LEU A 777 -9.61 14.99 48.67
C LEU A 777 -9.72 16.04 47.56
N GLU A 778 -9.57 15.59 46.31
CA GLU A 778 -9.89 16.39 45.13
C GLU A 778 -11.27 16.03 44.60
N ILE A 779 -12.05 17.04 44.19
CA ILE A 779 -13.34 16.81 43.54
C ILE A 779 -13.12 16.51 42.05
N ALA A 780 -13.71 15.42 41.58
CA ALA A 780 -13.86 15.12 40.17
C ALA A 780 -15.34 15.27 39.77
N LEU A 781 -15.61 16.01 38.70
CA LEU A 781 -16.96 16.15 38.16
C LEU A 781 -17.15 15.30 36.91
N ASP A 782 -18.34 14.73 36.77
CA ASP A 782 -18.78 14.18 35.49
C ASP A 782 -18.94 15.29 34.46
N PHE A 783 -18.40 15.08 33.26
CA PHE A 783 -18.62 15.94 32.10
C PHE A 783 -19.32 15.13 31.00
N ALA A 784 -20.66 15.18 31.02
CA ALA A 784 -21.52 14.53 30.04
C ALA A 784 -22.03 15.51 29.00
N ILE A 785 -21.54 15.38 27.77
CA ILE A 785 -21.98 16.20 26.63
C ILE A 785 -23.28 15.63 26.05
N GLN A 786 -24.38 16.05 26.64
CA GLN A 786 -25.76 15.76 26.27
C GLN A 786 -26.70 16.71 27.03
N CYS A 787 -27.94 16.83 26.56
CA CYS A 787 -28.92 17.74 27.13
C CYS A 787 -30.25 17.01 27.35
N SER A 788 -30.98 17.35 28.41
CA SER A 788 -32.40 17.04 28.49
C SER A 788 -33.17 17.86 27.45
N PRO A 789 -34.41 17.49 27.10
CA PRO A 789 -35.27 18.33 26.25
C PRO A 789 -35.57 19.72 26.83
N ASP A 790 -35.34 19.92 28.13
CA ASP A 790 -35.60 21.18 28.84
C ASP A 790 -34.35 22.06 28.99
N HIS A 791 -33.20 21.62 28.47
CA HIS A 791 -31.95 22.37 28.56
C HIS A 791 -32.04 23.72 27.84
N PRO A 792 -31.51 24.84 28.40
CA PRO A 792 -31.59 26.17 27.77
C PRO A 792 -31.10 26.22 26.31
N TRP A 793 -30.00 25.51 26.01
CA TRP A 793 -29.46 25.38 24.65
C TRP A 793 -30.45 24.87 23.60
N ILE A 794 -31.49 24.10 23.97
CA ILE A 794 -32.51 23.65 23.01
C ILE A 794 -33.24 24.85 22.40
N LYS A 795 -33.48 25.89 23.19
CA LYS A 795 -34.13 27.14 22.74
C LYS A 795 -33.12 28.16 22.23
N GLU A 796 -31.99 28.30 22.91
CA GLU A 796 -30.97 29.34 22.63
C GLU A 796 -30.12 29.01 21.40
N HIS A 797 -29.87 27.71 21.16
CA HIS A 797 -28.99 27.22 20.10
C HIS A 797 -29.62 26.02 19.37
N PRO A 798 -30.76 26.19 18.68
CA PRO A 798 -31.44 25.09 18.00
C PRO A 798 -30.54 24.43 16.93
N ASP A 799 -29.63 25.19 16.31
CA ASP A 799 -28.67 24.70 15.31
C ASP A 799 -27.61 23.72 15.88
N TRP A 800 -27.52 23.58 17.20
CA TRP A 800 -26.67 22.59 17.85
C TRP A 800 -27.32 21.21 17.94
N PHE A 801 -28.55 21.02 17.44
CA PHE A 801 -29.27 19.74 17.53
C PHE A 801 -29.78 19.28 16.16
N ASP A 802 -29.89 17.97 15.98
CA ASP A 802 -30.50 17.40 14.77
C ASP A 802 -32.02 17.29 14.93
N TRP A 803 -32.74 18.21 14.28
CA TRP A 803 -34.20 18.22 14.22
C TRP A 803 -34.71 17.31 13.11
N ARG A 804 -35.74 16.52 13.42
CA ARG A 804 -36.48 15.72 12.45
C ARG A 804 -37.44 16.60 11.64
N PRO A 805 -37.91 16.14 10.46
CA PRO A 805 -38.85 16.89 9.64
C PRO A 805 -40.17 17.25 10.33
N ASP A 806 -40.55 16.51 11.38
CA ASP A 806 -41.75 16.77 12.20
C ASP A 806 -41.51 17.76 13.36
N GLY A 807 -40.29 18.30 13.47
CA GLY A 807 -39.91 19.23 14.53
C GLY A 807 -39.51 18.58 15.86
N SER A 808 -39.40 17.24 15.92
CA SER A 808 -38.89 16.54 17.10
C SER A 808 -37.36 16.33 17.05
N ILE A 809 -36.70 16.16 18.20
CA ILE A 809 -35.27 15.78 18.26
C ILE A 809 -35.18 14.29 18.58
N ARG A 810 -34.28 13.56 17.90
CA ARG A 810 -34.02 12.16 18.23
C ARG A 810 -33.32 12.05 19.58
N TYR A 811 -33.89 11.27 20.50
CA TYR A 811 -33.27 10.94 21.78
C TYR A 811 -31.97 10.13 21.59
N ALA A 812 -31.07 10.18 22.57
CA ALA A 812 -29.77 9.51 22.47
C ALA A 812 -29.90 7.97 22.63
N GLU A 813 -29.02 7.23 21.95
CA GLU A 813 -28.97 5.76 22.03
C GLU A 813 -27.50 5.31 22.09
N ASN A 814 -27.21 4.29 22.91
CA ASN A 814 -25.98 3.52 22.87
C ASN A 814 -26.36 2.03 22.80
N PRO A 815 -26.65 1.50 21.60
CA PRO A 815 -27.35 0.22 21.44
C PRO A 815 -26.71 -0.92 22.26
N PRO A 816 -27.52 -1.69 23.03
CA PRO A 816 -28.98 -1.69 23.06
C PRO A 816 -29.64 -0.65 23.99
N LYS A 817 -28.88 0.17 24.72
CA LYS A 817 -29.43 1.16 25.67
C LYS A 817 -30.08 2.34 24.93
N LYS A 818 -31.27 2.73 25.40
CA LYS A 818 -32.02 3.92 24.95
C LYS A 818 -32.13 4.93 26.08
N TYR A 819 -32.01 6.21 25.74
CA TYR A 819 -32.03 7.31 26.70
C TYR A 819 -33.03 8.37 26.24
N GLU A 820 -34.31 8.09 26.49
CA GLU A 820 -35.47 8.91 26.08
C GLU A 820 -35.51 10.29 26.77
N ASP A 821 -34.78 10.43 27.88
CA ASP A 821 -34.63 11.61 28.73
C ASP A 821 -33.53 12.59 28.25
N ILE A 822 -32.79 12.24 27.20
CA ILE A 822 -31.68 13.07 26.68
C ILE A 822 -31.60 13.12 25.15
N VAL A 823 -31.00 14.19 24.66
CA VAL A 823 -30.65 14.43 23.25
C VAL A 823 -29.16 14.78 23.14
N ASN A 824 -28.57 14.47 21.99
CA ASN A 824 -27.17 14.76 21.70
C ASN A 824 -27.01 16.08 20.97
N VAL A 825 -25.93 16.82 21.28
CA VAL A 825 -25.49 17.96 20.48
C VAL A 825 -24.77 17.51 19.20
N HIS A 826 -24.88 18.31 18.16
CA HIS A 826 -24.14 18.21 16.91
C HIS A 826 -22.85 19.05 17.01
N PHE A 827 -21.74 18.52 16.51
CA PHE A 827 -20.40 19.13 16.67
C PHE A 827 -19.88 19.89 15.44
N TYR A 828 -20.59 19.79 14.32
CA TYR A 828 -20.21 20.33 13.02
C TYR A 828 -21.35 21.17 12.43
N ARG A 829 -21.33 21.41 11.10
CA ARG A 829 -22.29 22.28 10.39
C ARG A 829 -22.31 23.67 11.04
N HIS A 830 -23.49 24.21 11.33
CA HIS A 830 -23.70 25.53 11.90
C HIS A 830 -23.34 25.62 13.39
N ALA A 831 -23.03 24.50 14.05
CA ALA A 831 -22.61 24.49 15.44
C ALA A 831 -21.11 24.81 15.64
N LEU A 832 -20.26 24.58 14.62
CA LEU A 832 -18.82 24.86 14.67
C LEU A 832 -18.55 26.33 14.26
N PRO A 833 -17.76 27.12 15.01
CA PRO A 833 -16.92 26.73 16.15
C PRO A 833 -17.60 26.83 17.53
N ASP A 834 -18.79 27.42 17.62
CA ASP A 834 -19.36 27.89 18.88
C ASP A 834 -19.60 26.79 19.92
N ILE A 835 -20.11 25.62 19.53
CA ILE A 835 -20.31 24.50 20.47
C ILE A 835 -18.99 24.01 21.06
N TRP A 836 -17.90 24.04 20.29
CA TRP A 836 -16.58 23.63 20.79
C TRP A 836 -16.08 24.60 21.86
N PHE A 837 -16.24 25.91 21.63
CA PHE A 837 -15.91 26.93 22.63
C PHE A 837 -16.80 26.87 23.86
N ALA A 838 -18.11 26.70 23.70
CA ALA A 838 -19.04 26.58 24.82
C ALA A 838 -18.68 25.40 25.73
N LEU A 839 -18.40 24.22 25.17
CA LEU A 839 -18.01 23.03 25.94
C LEU A 839 -16.66 23.20 26.64
N ARG A 840 -15.67 23.84 25.99
CA ARG A 840 -14.39 24.22 26.62
C ARG A 840 -14.64 25.17 27.79
N ASP A 841 -15.49 26.17 27.61
CA ASP A 841 -15.72 27.22 28.60
C ASP A 841 -16.47 26.70 29.82
N VAL A 842 -17.35 25.70 29.66
CA VAL A 842 -17.91 24.94 30.80
C VAL A 842 -16.80 24.29 31.63
N VAL A 843 -15.83 23.63 31.00
CA VAL A 843 -14.70 23.01 31.72
C VAL A 843 -13.88 24.09 32.44
N LEU A 844 -13.54 25.19 31.75
CA LEU A 844 -12.78 26.29 32.34
C LEU A 844 -13.54 26.99 33.48
N PHE A 845 -14.87 27.10 33.38
CA PHE A 845 -15.71 27.62 34.45
C PHE A 845 -15.56 26.81 35.74
N TRP A 846 -15.64 25.47 35.66
CA TRP A 846 -15.46 24.60 36.81
C TRP A 846 -14.01 24.57 37.33
N VAL A 847 -13.03 24.69 36.42
CA VAL A 847 -11.62 24.89 36.83
C VAL A 847 -11.45 26.15 37.67
N ALA A 848 -12.14 27.24 37.33
CA ALA A 848 -12.14 28.46 38.12
C ALA A 848 -12.81 28.28 39.51
N GLN A 849 -13.68 27.28 39.68
CA GLN A 849 -14.26 26.92 40.98
C GLN A 849 -13.40 25.93 41.78
N GLY A 850 -12.24 25.52 41.27
CA GLY A 850 -11.29 24.65 41.95
C GLY A 850 -11.37 23.17 41.56
N VAL A 851 -12.18 22.80 40.57
CA VAL A 851 -12.25 21.42 40.04
C VAL A 851 -11.09 21.19 39.08
N LYS A 852 -10.27 20.17 39.33
CA LYS A 852 -9.09 19.84 38.51
C LYS A 852 -9.19 18.49 37.82
N ILE A 853 -10.29 17.78 38.01
CA ILE A 853 -10.46 16.42 37.50
C ILE A 853 -11.84 16.32 36.85
N PHE A 854 -11.89 15.81 35.63
CA PHE A 854 -13.12 15.61 34.88
C PHE A 854 -13.21 14.16 34.44
N ARG A 855 -14.24 13.45 34.91
CA ARG A 855 -14.63 12.15 34.37
C ARG A 855 -15.52 12.42 33.18
N VAL A 856 -15.04 12.15 31.99
CA VAL A 856 -15.77 12.45 30.76
C VAL A 856 -16.61 11.25 30.36
N ASP A 857 -17.93 11.47 30.25
CA ASP A 857 -18.90 10.44 29.91
C ASP A 857 -18.86 10.08 28.41
N ASN A 858 -18.76 8.78 28.13
CA ASN A 858 -18.85 8.21 26.79
C ASN A 858 -18.11 9.01 25.68
N PRO A 859 -16.83 9.41 25.85
CA PRO A 859 -16.15 10.31 24.90
C PRO A 859 -15.99 9.68 23.52
N HIS A 860 -16.07 8.35 23.42
CA HIS A 860 -16.05 7.60 22.16
C HIS A 860 -17.26 7.85 21.24
N THR A 861 -18.32 8.49 21.76
CA THR A 861 -19.50 8.90 20.97
C THR A 861 -19.38 10.33 20.42
N LYS A 862 -18.34 11.07 20.82
CA LYS A 862 -18.09 12.46 20.41
C LYS A 862 -16.86 12.52 19.49
N PRO A 863 -16.69 13.58 18.67
CA PRO A 863 -15.62 13.62 17.69
C PRO A 863 -14.22 13.61 18.29
N LEU A 864 -13.33 12.81 17.69
CA LEU A 864 -11.93 12.72 18.12
C LEU A 864 -11.16 14.05 18.03
N PRO A 865 -11.30 14.86 16.96
CA PRO A 865 -10.57 16.13 16.86
C PRO A 865 -10.99 17.15 17.92
N PHE A 866 -12.25 17.11 18.37
CA PHE A 866 -12.73 17.96 19.45
C PHE A 866 -11.99 17.66 20.76
N TRP A 867 -11.87 16.39 21.13
CA TRP A 867 -11.15 16.00 22.36
C TRP A 867 -9.67 16.37 22.31
N GLU A 868 -9.03 16.16 21.17
CA GLU A 868 -7.62 16.53 20.99
C GLU A 868 -7.40 18.03 21.18
N TRP A 869 -8.26 18.85 20.58
CA TRP A 869 -8.19 20.31 20.70
C TRP A 869 -8.54 20.78 22.12
N MET A 870 -9.68 20.37 22.67
CA MET A 870 -10.21 20.87 23.94
C MET A 870 -9.29 20.52 25.11
N ILE A 871 -8.83 19.26 25.19
CA ILE A 871 -7.93 18.83 26.28
C ILE A 871 -6.62 19.61 26.21
N ARG A 872 -6.04 19.76 25.00
CA ARG A 872 -4.82 20.54 24.83
C ARG A 872 -5.02 21.99 25.27
N GLU A 873 -6.09 22.65 24.82
CA GLU A 873 -6.33 24.06 25.15
C GLU A 873 -6.52 24.27 26.66
N VAL A 874 -7.23 23.36 27.34
CA VAL A 874 -7.38 23.43 28.79
C VAL A 874 -6.06 23.17 29.51
N GLN A 875 -5.29 22.16 29.10
CA GLN A 875 -4.01 21.81 29.74
C GLN A 875 -2.91 22.84 29.48
N ASP A 876 -2.90 23.52 28.34
CA ASP A 876 -1.96 24.60 28.05
C ASP A 876 -2.17 25.81 29.00
N ARG A 877 -3.41 26.02 29.49
CA ARG A 877 -3.75 27.04 30.50
C ARG A 877 -3.65 26.52 31.94
N HIS A 878 -4.04 25.27 32.15
CA HIS A 878 -4.15 24.60 33.45
C HIS A 878 -3.58 23.18 33.36
N PRO A 879 -2.23 23.03 33.37
CA PRO A 879 -1.57 21.74 33.17
C PRO A 879 -1.83 20.74 34.30
N ASP A 880 -2.40 21.17 35.42
CA ASP A 880 -2.80 20.33 36.54
C ASP A 880 -4.14 19.61 36.34
N THR A 881 -4.83 19.85 35.22
CA THR A 881 -6.11 19.20 34.91
C THR A 881 -5.95 17.74 34.45
N ILE A 882 -6.83 16.87 34.94
CA ILE A 882 -6.89 15.43 34.62
C ILE A 882 -8.21 15.12 33.94
N PHE A 883 -8.14 14.45 32.80
CA PHE A 883 -9.32 13.93 32.10
C PHE A 883 -9.33 12.40 32.13
N LEU A 884 -10.39 11.82 32.69
CA LEU A 884 -10.64 10.38 32.70
C LEU A 884 -11.64 10.02 31.62
N ALA A 885 -11.24 9.20 30.63
CA ALA A 885 -12.13 8.73 29.58
C ALA A 885 -12.96 7.53 30.06
N GLU A 886 -14.27 7.67 30.19
CA GLU A 886 -15.18 6.54 30.34
C GLU A 886 -15.56 5.94 28.98
N ALA A 887 -14.68 5.11 28.45
CA ALA A 887 -14.85 4.53 27.11
C ALA A 887 -14.87 3.01 27.16
N PHE A 888 -16.03 2.40 27.44
CA PHE A 888 -16.24 0.96 27.28
C PHE A 888 -16.60 0.62 25.83
N THR A 889 -15.61 0.69 24.95
CA THR A 889 -15.76 0.49 23.50
C THR A 889 -14.68 -0.45 22.98
N ARG A 890 -14.46 -0.57 21.67
CA ARG A 890 -13.40 -1.43 21.10
C ARG A 890 -11.99 -0.91 21.47
N PRO A 891 -10.97 -1.79 21.59
CA PRO A 891 -9.64 -1.41 22.11
C PRO A 891 -8.94 -0.28 21.34
N LYS A 892 -9.05 -0.27 20.00
CA LYS A 892 -8.43 0.78 19.16
C LYS A 892 -8.95 2.17 19.49
N MET A 893 -10.25 2.30 19.76
CA MET A 893 -10.87 3.58 20.11
C MET A 893 -10.43 4.05 21.50
N MET A 894 -10.39 3.13 22.48
CA MET A 894 -9.90 3.43 23.83
C MET A 894 -8.45 3.94 23.80
N LYS A 895 -7.56 3.22 23.10
CA LYS A 895 -6.16 3.62 22.94
C LYS A 895 -6.02 4.95 22.19
N ARG A 896 -6.88 5.22 21.20
CA ARG A 896 -6.89 6.49 20.47
C ARG A 896 -7.25 7.65 21.39
N LEU A 897 -8.28 7.52 22.22
CA LEU A 897 -8.66 8.56 23.19
C LEU A 897 -7.51 8.86 24.15
N ALA A 898 -6.85 7.84 24.69
CA ALA A 898 -5.65 8.03 25.51
C ALA A 898 -4.57 8.81 24.76
N LYS A 899 -4.26 8.47 23.51
CA LYS A 899 -3.27 9.20 22.68
C LYS A 899 -3.62 10.68 22.45
N LEU A 900 -4.91 11.00 22.29
CA LEU A 900 -5.37 12.37 21.98
C LEU A 900 -5.19 13.35 23.14
N GLY A 901 -5.08 12.86 24.38
CA GLY A 901 -4.83 13.73 25.54
C GLY A 901 -5.43 13.22 26.85
N PHE A 902 -6.39 12.30 26.82
CA PHE A 902 -7.03 11.79 28.04
C PHE A 902 -6.01 11.24 29.04
N THR A 903 -5.88 11.89 30.18
CA THR A 903 -4.87 11.61 31.20
C THR A 903 -4.97 10.18 31.74
N GLN A 904 -6.21 9.70 31.93
CA GLN A 904 -6.55 8.36 32.42
C GLN A 904 -7.66 7.74 31.55
N SER A 905 -7.85 6.43 31.67
CA SER A 905 -8.89 5.71 30.93
C SER A 905 -9.49 4.60 31.77
N TYR A 906 -10.82 4.47 31.74
CA TYR A 906 -11.49 3.24 32.18
C TYR A 906 -11.01 2.03 31.35
N THR A 907 -11.31 0.84 31.83
CA THR A 907 -10.69 -0.40 31.34
C THR A 907 -11.67 -1.56 31.31
N TYR A 908 -11.24 -2.69 30.76
CA TYR A 908 -12.06 -3.90 30.80
C TYR A 908 -11.94 -4.69 32.10
N PHE A 909 -11.33 -4.13 33.15
CA PHE A 909 -11.02 -4.85 34.38
C PHE A 909 -12.21 -5.62 34.97
N THR A 910 -13.41 -5.02 34.97
CA THR A 910 -14.66 -5.64 35.45
C THR A 910 -15.03 -6.91 34.69
N TRP A 911 -14.67 -7.03 33.41
CA TRP A 911 -14.89 -8.22 32.57
C TRP A 911 -13.63 -9.08 32.41
N ARG A 912 -12.64 -8.94 33.31
CA ARG A 912 -11.48 -9.85 33.41
C ARG A 912 -11.54 -10.55 34.76
N ARG A 913 -11.88 -11.83 34.72
CA ARG A 913 -12.13 -12.64 35.92
C ARG A 913 -11.05 -13.71 36.09
N HIS A 914 -10.70 -14.39 35.01
CA HIS A 914 -9.82 -15.54 35.06
C HIS A 914 -8.35 -15.14 35.06
N LYS A 915 -7.50 -16.02 35.58
CA LYS A 915 -6.04 -15.81 35.69
C LYS A 915 -5.44 -15.36 34.35
N GLN A 916 -5.70 -16.12 33.27
CA GLN A 916 -5.17 -15.82 31.95
C GLN A 916 -5.67 -14.47 31.40
N GLU A 917 -6.97 -14.19 31.55
CA GLU A 917 -7.57 -12.92 31.10
C GLU A 917 -6.92 -11.70 31.75
N LEU A 918 -6.67 -11.77 33.08
CA LEU A 918 -6.01 -10.72 33.83
C LEU A 918 -4.54 -10.56 33.42
N THR A 919 -3.83 -11.68 33.26
CA THR A 919 -2.43 -11.70 32.81
C THR A 919 -2.29 -11.08 31.43
N ASP A 920 -3.03 -11.57 30.43
CA ASP A 920 -2.94 -11.09 29.04
C ASP A 920 -3.25 -9.60 28.95
N TYR A 921 -4.31 -9.16 29.64
CA TYR A 921 -4.72 -7.77 29.61
C TYR A 921 -3.67 -6.84 30.23
N LEU A 922 -3.02 -7.26 31.31
CA LEU A 922 -1.99 -6.43 31.94
C LEU A 922 -0.64 -6.51 31.24
N VAL A 923 -0.28 -7.63 30.62
CA VAL A 923 0.88 -7.67 29.73
C VAL A 923 0.68 -6.69 28.56
N GLU A 924 -0.51 -6.65 27.95
CA GLU A 924 -0.85 -5.68 26.91
C GLU A 924 -0.64 -4.23 27.37
N LEU A 925 -1.14 -3.87 28.56
CA LEU A 925 -1.08 -2.50 29.08
C LEU A 925 0.29 -2.08 29.60
N THR A 926 1.06 -3.01 30.18
CA THR A 926 2.29 -2.68 30.92
C THR A 926 3.58 -2.95 30.13
N GLN A 927 3.54 -3.89 29.18
CA GLN A 927 4.72 -4.32 28.41
C GLN A 927 4.62 -3.93 26.93
N GLY A 928 3.40 -3.74 26.41
CA GLY A 928 3.17 -3.28 25.04
C GLY A 928 3.31 -1.75 24.86
N PRO A 929 3.03 -1.23 23.66
CA PRO A 929 3.11 0.21 23.36
C PRO A 929 2.21 1.10 24.23
N ALA A 930 1.15 0.52 24.83
CA ALA A 930 0.21 1.24 25.68
C ALA A 930 0.88 1.85 26.92
N LYS A 931 2.01 1.29 27.39
CA LYS A 931 2.75 1.80 28.55
C LYS A 931 3.18 3.27 28.41
N GLU A 932 3.30 3.76 27.17
CA GLU A 932 3.75 5.11 26.87
C GLU A 932 2.65 6.17 26.94
N TYR A 933 1.36 5.80 26.88
CA TYR A 933 0.26 6.77 26.77
C TYR A 933 -1.03 6.38 27.50
N TYR A 934 -1.18 5.14 27.97
CA TYR A 934 -2.42 4.62 28.56
C TYR A 934 -2.27 4.45 30.07
N ARG A 935 -3.04 5.20 30.86
CA ARG A 935 -3.07 5.08 32.33
C ARG A 935 -4.42 4.48 32.76
N PRO A 936 -4.47 3.19 33.15
CA PRO A 936 -5.70 2.49 33.46
C PRO A 936 -6.24 2.90 34.83
N ASN A 937 -7.50 3.32 34.89
CA ASN A 937 -8.26 3.48 36.12
C ASN A 937 -9.12 2.22 36.35
N PHE A 938 -8.79 1.44 37.36
CA PHE A 938 -9.47 0.19 37.70
C PHE A 938 -10.61 0.42 38.69
N PHE A 939 -11.77 0.80 38.16
CA PHE A 939 -13.01 0.78 38.93
C PHE A 939 -13.48 -0.66 39.15
N VAL A 940 -13.77 -1.03 40.40
CA VAL A 940 -14.27 -2.37 40.77
C VAL A 940 -15.76 -2.55 40.45
N ASN A 941 -16.51 -1.45 40.47
CA ASN A 941 -17.90 -1.31 40.08
C ASN A 941 -18.14 0.13 39.59
N THR A 942 -19.26 0.37 38.92
CA THR A 942 -19.77 1.71 38.60
C THR A 942 -21.30 1.70 38.73
N PRO A 943 -22.00 2.84 38.75
CA PRO A 943 -23.47 2.85 38.78
C PRO A 943 -24.15 2.10 37.63
N ASP A 944 -23.43 1.89 36.52
CA ASP A 944 -23.86 1.14 35.34
C ASP A 944 -23.37 -0.30 35.28
N ILE A 945 -22.38 -0.67 36.09
CA ILE A 945 -21.69 -1.96 36.02
C ILE A 945 -21.62 -2.55 37.44
N ASN A 946 -22.54 -3.47 37.69
CA ASN A 946 -22.55 -4.45 38.77
C ASN A 946 -22.15 -5.82 38.20
N PRO A 947 -20.86 -6.19 38.24
CA PRO A 947 -20.37 -7.42 37.61
C PRO A 947 -21.07 -8.68 38.15
N PRO A 948 -21.42 -9.67 37.30
CA PRO A 948 -22.17 -10.86 37.72
C PRO A 948 -21.59 -11.65 38.90
N TYR A 949 -20.26 -11.67 39.03
CA TYR A 949 -19.60 -12.36 40.15
C TYR A 949 -19.73 -11.65 41.50
N LEU A 950 -20.23 -10.40 41.54
CA LEU A 950 -20.55 -9.68 42.78
C LEU A 950 -22.00 -9.92 43.25
N HIS A 951 -22.86 -10.50 42.40
CA HIS A 951 -24.31 -10.55 42.65
C HIS A 951 -24.72 -11.32 43.91
N SER A 952 -23.87 -12.21 44.40
CA SER A 952 -24.12 -12.95 45.66
C SER A 952 -23.98 -12.10 46.91
N GLY A 953 -23.38 -10.90 46.84
CA GLY A 953 -23.05 -10.10 48.01
C GLY A 953 -21.99 -10.74 48.91
N ASN A 954 -21.24 -11.76 48.43
CA ASN A 954 -20.22 -12.46 49.21
C ASN A 954 -19.01 -11.53 49.49
N PRO A 955 -18.73 -11.14 50.75
CA PRO A 955 -17.66 -10.20 51.07
C PRO A 955 -16.26 -10.66 50.60
N ALA A 956 -16.02 -11.97 50.50
CA ALA A 956 -14.75 -12.50 49.99
C ALA A 956 -14.48 -12.07 48.55
N MET A 957 -15.49 -12.09 47.68
CA MET A 957 -15.33 -11.66 46.28
C MET A 957 -15.08 -10.15 46.17
N PHE A 958 -15.78 -9.33 46.98
CA PHE A 958 -15.52 -7.88 47.03
C PHE A 958 -14.07 -7.59 47.49
N ARG A 959 -13.56 -8.33 48.48
CA ARG A 959 -12.14 -8.26 48.90
C ARG A 959 -11.20 -8.68 47.77
N ILE A 960 -11.46 -9.78 47.07
CA ILE A 960 -10.67 -10.23 45.90
C ILE A 960 -10.53 -9.10 44.89
N ARG A 961 -11.66 -8.50 44.47
CA ARG A 961 -11.65 -7.44 43.46
C ARG A 961 -10.97 -6.17 43.94
N ALA A 962 -11.12 -5.82 45.22
CA ALA A 962 -10.40 -4.70 45.83
C ALA A 962 -8.88 -4.94 45.80
N VAL A 963 -8.38 -6.12 46.19
CA VAL A 963 -6.94 -6.44 46.11
C VAL A 963 -6.45 -6.39 44.68
N LEU A 964 -7.16 -7.01 43.74
CA LEU A 964 -6.76 -7.00 42.33
C LEU A 964 -6.67 -5.57 41.79
N ALA A 965 -7.68 -4.73 42.03
CA ALA A 965 -7.66 -3.34 41.56
C ALA A 965 -6.52 -2.53 42.18
N THR A 966 -6.32 -2.66 43.49
CA THR A 966 -5.34 -1.89 44.27
C THR A 966 -3.89 -2.31 44.04
N MET A 967 -3.64 -3.60 43.80
CA MET A 967 -2.27 -4.12 43.66
C MET A 967 -1.82 -4.12 42.19
N LEU A 968 -2.73 -4.36 41.24
CA LEU A 968 -2.38 -4.43 39.82
C LEU A 968 -2.24 -3.04 39.17
N SER A 969 -3.13 -2.09 39.48
CA SER A 969 -3.10 -0.75 38.90
C SER A 969 -2.64 0.29 39.91
N SER A 970 -1.90 1.31 39.44
CA SER A 970 -1.58 2.49 40.25
C SER A 970 -2.76 3.47 40.37
N VAL A 971 -3.79 3.36 39.53
CA VAL A 971 -5.04 4.11 39.66
C VAL A 971 -6.23 3.16 39.75
N TRP A 972 -7.06 3.34 40.78
CA TRP A 972 -8.25 2.51 40.99
C TRP A 972 -9.40 3.32 41.58
N GLY A 973 -10.61 2.76 41.51
CA GLY A 973 -11.78 3.38 42.11
C GLY A 973 -12.89 2.42 42.50
N MET A 974 -13.89 2.94 43.21
CA MET A 974 -15.15 2.25 43.48
C MET A 974 -16.31 3.23 43.57
N TYR A 975 -17.51 2.71 43.33
CA TYR A 975 -18.77 3.39 43.56
C TYR A 975 -19.36 2.96 44.92
N SER A 976 -19.85 3.96 45.68
CA SER A 976 -20.46 3.81 47.01
C SER A 976 -21.50 2.69 47.03
N GLY A 977 -21.37 1.80 48.02
CA GLY A 977 -22.14 0.56 48.12
C GLY A 977 -21.29 -0.68 47.87
N PHE A 978 -20.16 -0.56 47.16
CA PHE A 978 -19.19 -1.64 47.00
C PHE A 978 -18.66 -2.11 48.36
N GLU A 979 -18.29 -1.17 49.22
CA GLU A 979 -17.76 -1.49 50.54
C GLU A 979 -18.82 -2.19 51.42
N LEU A 980 -20.10 -1.96 51.16
CA LEU A 980 -21.23 -2.60 51.84
C LEU A 980 -21.57 -3.97 51.24
N CYS A 981 -20.82 -4.42 50.23
CA CYS A 981 -21.08 -5.64 49.48
C CYS A 981 -22.48 -5.65 48.82
N GLU A 982 -22.98 -4.48 48.40
CA GLU A 982 -24.20 -4.39 47.60
C GLU A 982 -23.93 -4.98 46.22
N GLY A 983 -24.64 -6.05 45.89
CA GLY A 983 -24.51 -6.76 44.62
C GLY A 983 -25.84 -7.04 43.95
N THR A 984 -26.97 -6.59 44.51
CA THR A 984 -28.30 -7.00 44.03
C THR A 984 -28.54 -6.48 42.61
N PRO A 985 -28.68 -7.36 41.60
CA PRO A 985 -28.85 -6.92 40.23
C PRO A 985 -30.33 -6.70 39.90
N LEU A 986 -30.60 -5.81 38.95
CA LEU A 986 -31.84 -5.88 38.19
C LEU A 986 -31.83 -7.22 37.41
N PRO A 987 -32.85 -8.09 37.54
CA PRO A 987 -32.76 -9.47 37.05
C PRO A 987 -32.31 -9.58 35.59
N GLY A 988 -31.26 -10.38 35.35
CA GLY A 988 -30.70 -10.64 34.02
C GLY A 988 -29.83 -9.50 33.45
N LYS A 989 -29.53 -8.46 34.24
CA LYS A 989 -28.69 -7.33 33.82
C LYS A 989 -27.48 -7.13 34.75
N GLU A 990 -26.51 -6.35 34.27
CA GLU A 990 -25.41 -5.81 35.08
C GLU A 990 -25.77 -4.49 35.77
N GLU A 991 -27.03 -4.06 35.74
CA GLU A 991 -27.51 -2.87 36.45
C GLU A 991 -27.86 -3.22 37.90
N TYR A 992 -27.66 -2.31 38.84
CA TYR A 992 -28.15 -2.46 40.21
C TYR A 992 -29.68 -2.44 40.27
N LEU A 993 -30.26 -3.28 41.12
CA LEU A 993 -31.66 -3.13 41.55
C LEU A 993 -31.78 -1.84 42.38
N ASP A 994 -32.87 -1.11 42.20
CA ASP A 994 -33.14 0.17 42.86
C ASP A 994 -31.95 1.14 42.70
N SER A 995 -31.51 1.28 41.45
CA SER A 995 -30.31 2.03 41.09
C SER A 995 -30.39 3.48 41.53
N GLU A 996 -29.36 3.94 42.26
CA GLU A 996 -29.20 5.32 42.74
C GLU A 996 -29.19 6.36 41.61
N LYS A 997 -29.04 5.94 40.35
CA LYS A 997 -29.24 6.79 39.17
C LYS A 997 -30.67 7.31 39.04
N TYR A 998 -31.67 6.58 39.53
CA TYR A 998 -33.08 6.95 39.36
C TYR A 998 -33.82 7.18 40.68
N GLU A 999 -33.16 6.97 41.82
CA GLU A 999 -33.74 7.20 43.16
C GLU A 999 -32.70 7.70 44.17
N ILE A 1000 -33.18 8.28 45.28
CA ILE A 1000 -32.36 8.65 46.43
C ILE A 1000 -32.18 7.40 47.29
N ARG A 1001 -30.94 7.05 47.64
CA ARG A 1001 -30.65 5.93 48.54
C ARG A 1001 -30.15 6.42 49.88
N ALA A 1002 -30.52 5.72 50.94
CA ALA A 1002 -29.89 5.82 52.25
C ALA A 1002 -29.16 4.52 52.56
N TRP A 1003 -27.88 4.63 52.91
CA TRP A 1003 -27.00 3.49 53.12
C TRP A 1003 -26.87 3.14 54.61
N ASN A 1004 -26.87 1.84 54.94
CA ASN A 1004 -26.50 1.39 56.27
C ASN A 1004 -24.97 1.29 56.39
N TRP A 1005 -24.34 2.39 56.78
CA TRP A 1005 -22.87 2.51 56.88
C TRP A 1005 -22.23 1.57 57.91
N ASP A 1006 -23.01 1.01 58.83
CA ASP A 1006 -22.58 0.09 59.89
C ASP A 1006 -22.95 -1.38 59.63
N ASP A 1007 -23.28 -1.75 58.38
CA ASP A 1007 -23.45 -3.14 57.98
C ASP A 1007 -22.21 -3.98 58.38
N PRO A 1008 -22.36 -5.12 59.10
CA PRO A 1008 -21.22 -5.92 59.53
C PRO A 1008 -20.42 -6.55 58.38
N ARG A 1009 -20.99 -6.62 57.17
CA ARG A 1009 -20.28 -7.05 55.95
C ARG A 1009 -19.36 -5.96 55.40
N ASN A 1010 -19.45 -4.73 55.91
CA ASN A 1010 -18.72 -3.59 55.38
C ASN A 1010 -17.19 -3.82 55.39
N ILE A 1011 -16.57 -3.80 54.22
CA ILE A 1011 -15.14 -4.04 54.03
C ILE A 1011 -14.28 -2.76 54.06
N ARG A 1012 -14.81 -1.62 54.55
CA ARG A 1012 -14.09 -0.33 54.67
C ARG A 1012 -12.72 -0.44 55.35
N GLY A 1013 -12.60 -1.29 56.38
CA GLY A 1013 -11.33 -1.51 57.08
C GLY A 1013 -10.28 -2.18 56.20
N TYR A 1014 -10.70 -3.11 55.33
CA TYR A 1014 -9.83 -3.78 54.37
C TYR A 1014 -9.39 -2.80 53.27
N ILE A 1015 -10.33 -2.00 52.74
CA ILE A 1015 -10.05 -0.95 51.74
C ILE A 1015 -9.05 0.09 52.29
N ARG A 1016 -9.28 0.55 53.53
CA ARG A 1016 -8.36 1.44 54.26
C ARG A 1016 -6.94 0.87 54.28
N HIS A 1017 -6.80 -0.40 54.65
CA HIS A 1017 -5.50 -1.07 54.72
C HIS A 1017 -4.80 -1.09 53.36
N LEU A 1018 -5.51 -1.46 52.29
CA LEU A 1018 -4.95 -1.51 50.93
C LEU A 1018 -4.51 -0.11 50.44
N ASN A 1019 -5.31 0.93 50.68
CA ASN A 1019 -4.94 2.30 50.33
C ASN A 1019 -3.75 2.82 51.14
N GLN A 1020 -3.68 2.50 52.43
CA GLN A 1020 -2.52 2.81 53.26
C GLN A 1020 -1.26 2.11 52.74
N LEU A 1021 -1.37 0.84 52.34
CA LEU A 1021 -0.27 0.08 51.76
C LEU A 1021 0.21 0.73 50.45
N ARG A 1022 -0.70 1.04 49.54
CA ARG A 1022 -0.40 1.74 48.27
C ARG A 1022 0.35 3.06 48.47
N ARG A 1023 -0.02 3.83 49.50
CA ARG A 1023 0.65 5.10 49.84
C ARG A 1023 2.04 4.88 50.43
N LYS A 1024 2.23 3.82 51.23
CA LYS A 1024 3.52 3.49 51.87
C LYS A 1024 4.51 2.84 50.91
N GLU A 1025 4.05 2.01 49.98
CA GLU A 1025 4.89 1.27 49.04
C GLU A 1025 4.99 1.97 47.68
N PRO A 1026 6.12 2.58 47.32
CA PRO A 1026 6.24 3.25 46.03
C PRO A 1026 6.12 2.29 44.85
N ALA A 1027 6.49 1.01 45.01
CA ALA A 1027 6.30 -0.01 43.99
C ALA A 1027 4.83 -0.14 43.53
N LEU A 1028 3.85 0.16 44.39
CA LEU A 1028 2.42 0.12 44.07
C LEU A 1028 1.92 1.39 43.36
N GLN A 1029 2.75 2.44 43.27
CA GLN A 1029 2.44 3.72 42.63
C GLN A 1029 2.81 3.74 41.14
N HIS A 1030 3.44 2.67 40.64
CA HIS A 1030 3.77 2.48 39.24
C HIS A 1030 2.91 1.38 38.61
N LEU A 1031 2.75 1.45 37.29
CA LEU A 1031 2.02 0.45 36.51
C LEU A 1031 2.97 -0.51 35.78
N THR A 1032 4.00 0.03 35.13
CA THR A 1032 4.87 -0.68 34.17
C THR A 1032 5.89 -1.62 34.81
N ASN A 1033 6.01 -1.56 36.14
CA ASN A 1033 6.88 -2.41 36.95
C ASN A 1033 6.23 -3.76 37.35
N LEU A 1034 5.04 -4.07 36.82
CA LEU A 1034 4.33 -5.32 37.09
C LEU A 1034 4.98 -6.51 36.36
N ARG A 1035 5.20 -7.61 37.09
CA ARG A 1035 5.65 -8.90 36.56
C ARG A 1035 4.80 -10.03 37.14
N PHE A 1036 4.47 -11.02 36.31
CA PHE A 1036 3.75 -12.22 36.74
C PHE A 1036 4.72 -13.37 36.98
N TYR A 1037 4.43 -14.19 37.97
CA TYR A 1037 5.26 -15.30 38.40
C TYR A 1037 4.46 -16.59 38.54
N THR A 1038 5.16 -17.71 38.70
CA THR A 1038 4.54 -19.03 38.75
C THR A 1038 4.01 -19.36 40.15
N ALA A 1039 2.70 -19.56 40.24
CA ALA A 1039 2.04 -20.28 41.31
C ALA A 1039 1.30 -21.48 40.71
N HIS A 1040 1.55 -22.68 41.25
CA HIS A 1040 1.08 -23.96 40.72
C HIS A 1040 -0.38 -24.25 41.12
N HIS A 1041 -1.27 -23.30 40.82
CA HIS A 1041 -2.71 -23.42 40.98
C HIS A 1041 -3.44 -22.46 40.02
N ASP A 1042 -4.44 -22.98 39.30
CA ASP A 1042 -5.14 -22.21 38.25
C ASP A 1042 -6.02 -21.09 38.83
N GLY A 1043 -6.54 -21.29 40.04
CA GLY A 1043 -7.32 -20.30 40.79
C GLY A 1043 -6.50 -19.24 41.53
N VAL A 1044 -5.17 -19.16 41.35
CA VAL A 1044 -4.33 -18.17 42.03
C VAL A 1044 -3.53 -17.35 41.02
N LEU A 1045 -3.73 -16.02 41.10
CA LEU A 1045 -2.92 -15.05 40.38
C LEU A 1045 -1.75 -14.63 41.27
N TYR A 1046 -0.54 -14.75 40.75
CA TYR A 1046 0.69 -14.45 41.49
C TYR A 1046 1.59 -13.52 40.67
N PHE A 1047 1.98 -12.40 41.28
CA PHE A 1047 2.69 -11.32 40.62
C PHE A 1047 3.50 -10.50 41.62
N GLY A 1048 4.38 -9.67 41.12
CA GLY A 1048 5.13 -8.72 41.94
C GLY A 1048 5.42 -7.41 41.24
N LYS A 1049 5.80 -6.44 42.07
CA LYS A 1049 6.09 -5.06 41.68
C LYS A 1049 7.30 -4.58 42.46
N ALA A 1050 8.32 -4.13 41.74
CA ALA A 1050 9.54 -3.54 42.31
C ALA A 1050 9.56 -2.03 42.09
N ASP A 1051 10.08 -1.25 43.05
CA ASP A 1051 10.33 0.16 42.80
C ASP A 1051 11.53 0.28 41.85
N PRO A 1052 11.41 0.94 40.68
CA PRO A 1052 12.55 1.11 39.76
C PRO A 1052 13.75 1.85 40.39
N ARG A 1053 13.59 2.47 41.56
CA ARG A 1053 14.65 3.17 42.30
C ARG A 1053 15.30 2.31 43.38
N ASP A 1054 14.73 1.15 43.72
CA ASP A 1054 15.24 0.23 44.73
C ASP A 1054 15.30 -1.20 44.19
N SER A 1055 16.51 -1.67 43.90
CA SER A 1055 16.75 -3.06 43.45
C SER A 1055 16.86 -4.06 44.61
N GLY A 1056 16.75 -3.62 45.86
CA GLY A 1056 16.95 -4.43 47.06
C GLY A 1056 15.66 -5.01 47.65
N SER A 1057 14.49 -4.53 47.21
CA SER A 1057 13.18 -4.97 47.72
C SER A 1057 12.09 -5.00 46.65
N MET A 1058 11.07 -5.83 46.86
CA MET A 1058 9.88 -5.86 46.00
C MET A 1058 8.64 -6.33 46.76
N ILE A 1059 7.47 -6.00 46.22
CA ILE A 1059 6.18 -6.48 46.71
C ILE A 1059 5.76 -7.70 45.90
N LEU A 1060 5.36 -8.77 46.60
CA LEU A 1060 4.76 -9.97 46.03
C LEU A 1060 3.31 -10.09 46.47
N CYS A 1061 2.45 -10.50 45.54
CA CYS A 1061 1.02 -10.63 45.76
C CYS A 1061 0.53 -11.98 45.21
N ALA A 1062 -0.06 -12.81 46.06
CA ALA A 1062 -0.78 -14.01 45.67
C ALA A 1062 -2.27 -13.83 46.00
N VAL A 1063 -3.14 -13.94 45.00
CA VAL A 1063 -4.58 -13.67 45.15
C VAL A 1063 -5.39 -14.86 44.68
N SER A 1064 -6.27 -15.38 45.54
CA SER A 1064 -7.29 -16.35 45.16
C SER A 1064 -8.35 -15.69 44.28
N LEU A 1065 -8.72 -16.37 43.19
CA LEU A 1065 -9.81 -15.95 42.29
C LEU A 1065 -11.14 -16.67 42.60
N ASN A 1066 -11.14 -17.58 43.58
CA ASN A 1066 -12.28 -18.43 43.94
C ASN A 1066 -12.75 -18.11 45.37
N PRO A 1067 -13.86 -17.40 45.55
CA PRO A 1067 -14.30 -16.94 46.87
C PRO A 1067 -14.88 -18.07 47.74
N ASP A 1068 -15.38 -19.14 47.10
CA ASP A 1068 -16.12 -20.23 47.76
C ASP A 1068 -15.25 -21.48 47.99
N GLN A 1069 -13.97 -21.43 47.60
CA GLN A 1069 -13.06 -22.56 47.78
C GLN A 1069 -12.68 -22.72 49.26
N GLY A 1070 -12.61 -23.97 49.73
CA GLY A 1070 -12.06 -24.37 51.04
C GLY A 1070 -10.58 -23.99 51.21
N ALA A 1071 -9.94 -24.30 52.34
CA ALA A 1071 -8.52 -23.98 52.54
C ALA A 1071 -7.68 -24.84 51.60
N TYR A 1072 -6.66 -24.26 50.96
CA TYR A 1072 -5.76 -25.02 50.08
C TYR A 1072 -4.33 -24.51 50.11
N GLN A 1073 -3.39 -25.42 49.78
CA GLN A 1073 -1.98 -25.12 49.64
C GLN A 1073 -1.61 -24.85 48.18
N VAL A 1074 -0.70 -23.91 47.97
CA VAL A 1074 -0.24 -23.45 46.67
C VAL A 1074 1.28 -23.39 46.68
N PRO A 1075 1.96 -24.29 45.95
CA PRO A 1075 3.39 -24.16 45.68
C PRO A 1075 3.64 -22.95 44.78
N PHE A 1076 4.64 -22.14 45.10
CA PHE A 1076 4.99 -20.95 44.31
C PHE A 1076 6.50 -20.69 44.32
N GLU A 1077 6.95 -19.96 43.30
CA GLU A 1077 8.35 -19.57 43.13
C GLU A 1077 8.59 -18.15 43.66
N VAL A 1078 9.62 -17.96 44.48
CA VAL A 1078 10.13 -16.65 44.90
C VAL A 1078 11.11 -16.18 43.83
N PRO A 1079 10.90 -15.00 43.21
CA PRO A 1079 11.69 -14.54 42.07
C PRO A 1079 13.04 -13.96 42.51
N LEU A 1080 13.94 -14.81 43.02
CA LEU A 1080 15.24 -14.41 43.56
C LEU A 1080 16.13 -13.69 42.52
N TRP A 1081 15.98 -14.01 41.23
CA TRP A 1081 16.71 -13.38 40.14
C TRP A 1081 16.40 -11.88 39.97
N GLU A 1082 15.20 -11.43 40.32
CA GLU A 1082 14.83 -9.99 40.29
C GLU A 1082 15.63 -9.20 41.32
N LEU A 1083 16.07 -9.86 42.40
CA LEU A 1083 16.95 -9.31 43.42
C LEU A 1083 18.43 -9.61 43.15
N GLY A 1084 18.76 -10.22 42.01
CA GLY A 1084 20.14 -10.62 41.67
C GLY A 1084 20.72 -11.70 42.59
N LEU A 1085 19.88 -12.56 43.14
CA LEU A 1085 20.26 -13.64 44.06
C LEU A 1085 20.21 -15.02 43.36
N PRO A 1086 21.04 -16.01 43.78
CA PRO A 1086 20.96 -17.38 43.29
C PRO A 1086 19.73 -18.12 43.84
N ASP A 1087 19.35 -19.23 43.19
CA ASP A 1087 18.12 -20.01 43.45
C ASP A 1087 18.00 -20.60 44.87
N ASP A 1088 19.12 -20.74 45.59
CA ASP A 1088 19.23 -21.28 46.95
C ASP A 1088 19.36 -20.19 48.03
N ALA A 1089 19.34 -18.92 47.64
CA ALA A 1089 19.50 -17.79 48.56
C ALA A 1089 18.34 -17.67 49.56
N ALA A 1090 18.58 -16.90 50.63
CA ALA A 1090 17.56 -16.49 51.57
C ALA A 1090 17.05 -15.06 51.27
N VAL A 1091 15.79 -14.79 51.58
CA VAL A 1091 15.22 -13.43 51.58
C VAL A 1091 14.47 -13.17 52.88
N GLN A 1092 14.53 -11.93 53.36
CA GLN A 1092 13.68 -11.49 54.45
C GLN A 1092 12.28 -11.19 53.91
N VAL A 1093 11.25 -11.61 54.65
CA VAL A 1093 9.85 -11.48 54.27
C VAL A 1093 9.10 -10.74 55.37
N GLU A 1094 8.25 -9.80 54.98
CA GLU A 1094 7.27 -9.14 55.85
C GLU A 1094 5.87 -9.33 55.28
N ASP A 1095 4.95 -9.91 56.06
CA ASP A 1095 3.53 -9.96 55.73
C ASP A 1095 2.92 -8.58 55.89
N LEU A 1096 2.36 -8.06 54.80
CA LEU A 1096 1.82 -6.71 54.76
C LEU A 1096 0.42 -6.60 55.36
N PHE A 1097 -0.24 -7.71 55.69
CA PHE A 1097 -1.47 -7.69 56.50
C PHE A 1097 -1.20 -7.72 58.00
N SER A 1098 -0.34 -8.63 58.47
CA SER A 1098 -0.08 -8.83 59.91
C SER A 1098 1.12 -8.07 60.46
N GLY A 1099 2.08 -7.66 59.61
CA GLY A 1099 3.37 -7.10 60.01
C GLY A 1099 4.39 -8.15 60.48
N GLY A 1100 4.05 -9.44 60.44
CA GLY A 1100 4.94 -10.53 60.82
C GLY A 1100 6.16 -10.62 59.90
N ARG A 1101 7.33 -10.98 60.45
CA ARG A 1101 8.59 -11.07 59.70
C ARG A 1101 9.25 -12.43 59.88
N TRP A 1102 9.77 -12.99 58.79
CA TRP A 1102 10.50 -14.26 58.78
C TRP A 1102 11.46 -14.33 57.58
N PHE A 1103 12.07 -15.50 57.34
CA PHE A 1103 12.92 -15.76 56.19
C PHE A 1103 12.37 -16.89 55.33
N TRP A 1104 12.43 -16.72 54.01
CA TRP A 1104 12.32 -17.82 53.05
C TRP A 1104 13.71 -18.24 52.60
N TYR A 1105 13.92 -19.54 52.43
CA TYR A 1105 15.18 -20.15 52.00
C TYR A 1105 14.94 -20.94 50.72
N GLY A 1106 15.70 -20.61 49.68
CA GLY A 1106 15.50 -21.12 48.33
C GLY A 1106 14.22 -20.60 47.68
N LYS A 1107 14.13 -20.80 46.36
CA LYS A 1107 13.04 -20.24 45.56
C LYS A 1107 11.68 -20.92 45.73
N TRP A 1108 11.60 -22.15 46.20
CA TRP A 1108 10.33 -22.89 46.29
C TRP A 1108 9.70 -22.77 47.68
N GLN A 1109 8.50 -22.20 47.74
CA GLN A 1109 7.75 -22.02 48.98
C GLN A 1109 6.32 -22.55 48.82
N ASN A 1110 5.62 -22.74 49.95
CA ASN A 1110 4.22 -23.15 49.98
C ASN A 1110 3.39 -22.11 50.74
N LEU A 1111 2.26 -21.72 50.16
CA LEU A 1111 1.28 -20.79 50.74
C LEU A 1111 -0.01 -21.56 51.07
N THR A 1112 -0.58 -21.35 52.26
CA THR A 1112 -1.96 -21.74 52.57
C THR A 1112 -2.88 -20.52 52.38
N LEU A 1113 -3.95 -20.66 51.60
CA LEU A 1113 -4.98 -19.62 51.42
C LEU A 1113 -6.33 -20.07 51.98
N GLU A 1114 -7.01 -19.13 52.65
CA GLU A 1114 -8.36 -19.29 53.20
C GLU A 1114 -9.26 -18.16 52.65
N PRO A 1115 -9.85 -18.32 51.44
CA PRO A 1115 -10.51 -17.22 50.74
C PRO A 1115 -11.63 -16.53 51.51
N TRP A 1116 -12.38 -17.25 52.35
CA TRP A 1116 -13.45 -16.68 53.18
C TRP A 1116 -12.93 -15.75 54.28
N ASN A 1117 -11.69 -15.95 54.75
CA ASN A 1117 -11.07 -15.15 55.79
C ASN A 1117 -10.29 -13.98 55.16
N ASN A 1118 -9.25 -14.30 54.39
CA ASN A 1118 -8.47 -13.34 53.61
C ASN A 1118 -8.07 -13.97 52.27
N PRO A 1119 -8.57 -13.45 51.13
CA PRO A 1119 -8.33 -14.09 49.83
C PRO A 1119 -6.97 -13.79 49.22
N ALA A 1120 -6.12 -13.02 49.89
CA ALA A 1120 -4.81 -12.64 49.37
C ALA A 1120 -3.71 -12.73 50.42
N ALA A 1121 -2.50 -13.03 49.95
CA ALA A 1121 -1.26 -12.88 50.70
C ALA A 1121 -0.40 -11.81 50.03
N LEU A 1122 0.06 -10.85 50.82
CA LEU A 1122 0.85 -9.70 50.36
C LEU A 1122 2.13 -9.65 51.17
N TRP A 1123 3.27 -9.64 50.49
CA TRP A 1123 4.57 -9.65 51.14
C TRP A 1123 5.48 -8.57 50.59
N ARG A 1124 6.29 -7.98 51.46
CA ARG A 1124 7.53 -7.32 51.04
C ARG A 1124 8.66 -8.31 51.22
N ILE A 1125 9.42 -8.55 50.15
CA ILE A 1125 10.67 -9.31 50.22
C ILE A 1125 11.86 -8.38 50.01
N SER A 1126 12.94 -8.64 50.74
CA SER A 1126 14.18 -7.88 50.61
C SER A 1126 15.40 -8.79 50.76
N ARG A 1127 16.54 -8.33 50.23
CA ARG A 1127 17.83 -8.97 50.48
C ARG A 1127 18.09 -9.05 51.99
N PRO A 1128 18.68 -10.15 52.49
CA PRO A 1128 19.16 -10.20 53.86
C PRO A 1128 20.16 -9.06 54.08
N SER A 1129 19.97 -8.32 55.17
CA SER A 1129 20.88 -7.23 55.60
C SER A 1129 22.26 -7.73 55.97
#